data_AF-A0A416LSI3-F1
#
_entry.id   AF-A0A416LSI3-F1
#
_cell.length_a   1.000
_cell.length_b   1.000
_cell.length_c   1.000
_cell.angle_alpha   90.00
_cell.angle_beta   90.00
_cell.angle_gamma   90.00
#
_symmetry.space_group_name_H-M   'P 1'
#
loop_
_entity.id
_entity.type
_entity.pdbx_description
1 polymer ?
#
loop_
_entity_poly.entity_id
_entity_poly.type
_entity_poly.pdbx_seq_one_letter_code
_entity_poly.pdbx_strand_id
1 'polypeptide(L)'
;MAMIKVPAGKCFIKHGTAVNALYMVIHGTVRQVSKLEEVQIGSGNIIGLMDCAEEEYIADYVAADDVTLYPFHYHAPEDFGKIFISQPKYAAAFLSVAIREADHMLGRNQRFQNSTEKYYSFALAMYQKYQELCRKYCIQEKSFRRIESLQPYVRTNMAPKWEADYFHELAELGNSGTMDFFQQKEDLLTGQIMQAARAMCKAVREIDHAKEYLQEHVNLYLDINRMDLLQLYFDMAARAAASGADIEEIRQAIEPLLQFIKDNRLGDAGERDKRITEYQTYDFSNIKIKADAIYNFAGELIGEVPKPQAEDKLVQGTEDLLEQEYAETDGEEEEETEDCLVHILEYAGVAAEDVHKIRSKMHEYDAIPDNFDNDEKTRKLRKELTALFYATYKNVFKHAMKDADDLDPVIQMFLNFGFMDVGMVGEDTANELYDLTDKLFKCKSDHVYTMFEWLKSIYEGKNEPSRNEFDLDYNGYLAEQKRMGKLDAAGMERLKTDCWEKTKYEMNNMFVSTNRATYGKVSTFCPILSKHDMVQETEKMLVTAERIEEAIKKVREVDYSLFYREVIFSDPMHGVNAEPVQKEVFPDVILMPNVGMKAMMWQETAGVKRDTSARFVFPVMTIYSLQDMMIETCGRFRWEMCRKIQGMRWNDITEKSLTSEYCDYIQYYRKNRDLSTEAKEKIKNTLWKSKNNYREVFISDYIGWIKYEAGGSFRLNRVARDILFRYCPFAKKYRDALEANPMYQDMISRFKIFQERKLRHIDGFRTRYEKNGGEMNMELQENMNFYNM
;
A
#
# COMPACT_ATOMS: atom_id res chain seq x y z
N MET A 1 11.61 47.21 22.05
CA MET A 1 11.47 47.15 20.58
C MET A 1 10.34 48.05 20.13
N ALA A 2 10.38 48.57 18.89
CA ALA A 2 9.34 49.42 18.33
C ALA A 2 8.16 48.58 17.81
N MET A 3 6.96 49.15 17.80
CA MET A 3 5.78 48.49 17.21
C MET A 3 5.93 48.38 15.69
N ILE A 4 5.49 47.26 15.14
CA ILE A 4 5.49 46.98 13.70
C ILE A 4 4.08 47.25 13.16
N LYS A 5 3.98 47.97 12.05
CA LYS A 5 2.72 48.14 11.32
C LYS A 5 2.77 47.33 10.04
N VAL A 6 1.74 46.52 9.81
CA VAL A 6 1.61 45.66 8.63
C VAL A 6 0.31 46.05 7.91
N PRO A 7 0.39 46.48 6.64
CA PRO A 7 -0.81 46.82 5.87
C PRO A 7 -1.64 45.59 5.52
N ALA A 8 -2.94 45.77 5.34
CA ALA A 8 -3.88 44.72 4.93
C ALA A 8 -3.38 43.94 3.69
N GLY A 9 -3.60 42.63 3.69
CA GLY A 9 -3.22 41.71 2.61
C GLY A 9 -1.75 41.29 2.58
N LYS A 10 -0.87 41.91 3.39
CA LYS A 10 0.55 41.57 3.42
C LYS A 10 0.79 40.29 4.23
N CYS A 11 1.41 39.29 3.59
CA CYS A 11 2.05 38.16 4.27
C CYS A 11 3.36 38.64 4.90
N PHE A 12 3.52 38.44 6.22
CA PHE A 12 4.68 38.94 6.96
C PHE A 12 5.45 37.84 7.70
N ILE A 13 4.88 36.63 7.79
CA ILE A 13 5.56 35.41 8.22
C ILE A 13 5.14 34.32 7.25
N LYS A 14 6.10 33.50 6.79
CA LYS A 14 5.86 32.40 5.87
C LYS A 14 6.07 31.06 6.56
N HIS A 15 5.26 30.08 6.20
CA HIS A 15 5.44 28.69 6.55
C HIS A 15 6.86 28.20 6.23
N GLY A 16 7.46 27.40 7.13
CA GLY A 16 8.79 26.81 6.96
C GLY A 16 9.95 27.79 7.17
N THR A 17 9.68 29.01 7.65
CA THR A 17 10.74 29.93 8.08
C THR A 17 11.02 29.75 9.57
N ALA A 18 12.29 29.89 9.98
CA ALA A 18 12.68 29.73 11.38
C ALA A 18 11.97 30.74 12.30
N VAL A 19 11.50 30.26 13.46
CA VAL A 19 10.89 31.12 14.48
C VAL A 19 11.98 32.03 15.05
N ASN A 20 11.84 33.33 14.80
CA ASN A 20 12.79 34.36 15.24
C ASN A 20 12.14 35.41 16.17
N ALA A 21 10.81 35.40 16.24
CA ALA A 21 10.04 36.30 17.09
C ALA A 21 8.61 35.78 17.34
N LEU A 22 8.03 36.24 18.44
CA LEU A 22 6.61 36.11 18.75
C LEU A 22 5.96 37.47 18.61
N TYR A 23 4.72 37.54 18.11
CA TYR A 23 4.07 38.81 17.82
C TYR A 23 2.75 38.93 18.54
N MET A 24 2.65 39.88 19.47
CA MET A 24 1.37 40.22 20.08
C MET A 24 0.59 41.16 19.15
N VAL A 25 -0.65 40.80 18.86
CA VAL A 25 -1.56 41.64 18.06
C VAL A 25 -2.13 42.74 18.95
N ILE A 26 -1.78 43.98 18.67
CA ILE A 26 -2.24 45.15 19.45
C ILE A 26 -3.52 45.73 18.87
N HIS A 27 -3.60 45.80 17.54
CA HIS A 27 -4.77 46.25 16.79
C HIS A 27 -4.85 45.48 15.47
N GLY A 28 -6.06 45.17 15.03
CA GLY A 28 -6.33 44.46 13.78
C GLY A 28 -6.47 42.95 13.95
N THR A 29 -6.52 42.27 12.81
CA THR A 29 -6.78 40.84 12.64
C THR A 29 -5.77 40.23 11.68
N VAL A 30 -5.18 39.10 12.06
CA VAL A 30 -4.25 38.33 11.24
C VAL A 30 -4.92 37.02 10.84
N ARG A 31 -4.77 36.61 9.59
CA ARG A 31 -5.14 35.28 9.09
C ARG A 31 -3.94 34.37 9.21
N GLN A 32 -4.08 33.32 9.99
CA GLN A 32 -3.20 32.16 9.98
C GLN A 32 -3.71 31.20 8.91
N VAL A 33 -2.93 31.00 7.86
CA VAL A 33 -3.29 30.21 6.67
C VAL A 33 -2.41 28.97 6.62
N SER A 34 -3.02 27.80 6.73
CA SER A 34 -2.39 26.50 6.48
C SER A 34 -2.94 25.88 5.18
N LYS A 35 -2.43 24.71 4.78
CA LYS A 35 -2.85 24.01 3.55
C LYS A 35 -4.36 23.76 3.47
N LEU A 36 -5.02 23.54 4.61
CA LEU A 36 -6.42 23.08 4.69
C LEU A 36 -7.31 23.97 5.56
N GLU A 37 -6.77 25.06 6.12
CA GLU A 37 -7.51 25.98 6.99
C GLU A 37 -7.04 27.43 6.92
N GLU A 38 -7.96 28.29 7.31
CA GLU A 38 -7.69 29.67 7.68
C GLU A 38 -8.32 29.98 9.04
N VAL A 39 -7.53 30.53 9.97
CA VAL A 39 -7.96 30.93 11.31
C VAL A 39 -7.66 32.41 11.51
N GLN A 40 -8.59 33.14 12.14
CA GLN A 40 -8.40 34.56 12.46
C GLN A 40 -7.84 34.74 13.87
N ILE A 41 -6.74 35.49 13.97
CA ILE A 41 -6.07 35.87 15.20
C ILE A 41 -6.31 37.36 15.42
N GLY A 42 -7.17 37.66 16.39
CA GLY A 42 -7.54 39.04 16.75
C GLY A 42 -6.61 39.68 17.78
N SER A 43 -6.89 40.95 18.07
CA SER A 43 -6.16 41.75 19.07
C SER A 43 -6.12 41.09 20.46
N GLY A 44 -4.97 41.15 21.13
CA GLY A 44 -4.72 40.52 22.43
C GLY A 44 -4.18 39.09 22.37
N ASN A 45 -4.10 38.48 21.19
CA ASN A 45 -3.50 37.16 20.98
C ASN A 45 -2.04 37.27 20.53
N ILE A 46 -1.33 36.13 20.57
CA ILE A 46 0.10 36.05 20.26
C ILE A 46 0.31 35.05 19.12
N ILE A 47 0.95 35.53 18.06
CA ILE A 47 1.39 34.75 16.91
C ILE A 47 2.75 34.12 17.23
N GLY A 48 2.95 32.87 16.83
CA GLY A 48 4.21 32.14 17.04
C GLY A 48 4.20 31.17 18.22
N LEU A 49 3.20 31.21 19.10
CA LEU A 49 3.22 30.41 20.35
C LEU A 49 3.24 28.90 20.10
N MET A 50 2.44 28.43 19.15
CA MET A 50 2.42 27.03 18.74
C MET A 50 3.71 26.63 18.03
N ASP A 51 4.24 27.53 17.21
CA ASP A 51 5.45 27.34 16.39
C ASP A 51 6.72 27.18 17.25
N CYS A 52 6.72 27.67 18.50
CA CYS A 52 7.78 27.43 19.47
C CYS A 52 8.13 25.94 19.66
N ALA A 53 7.21 25.03 19.38
CA ALA A 53 7.44 23.58 19.52
C ALA A 53 8.24 22.96 18.37
N GLU A 54 8.33 23.60 17.20
CA GLU A 54 8.85 23.02 15.95
C GLU A 54 10.02 23.82 15.35
N GLU A 55 10.46 24.89 16.00
CA GLU A 55 11.57 25.78 15.56
C GLU A 55 11.33 26.53 14.23
N GLU A 56 10.25 26.21 13.51
CA GLU A 56 9.76 26.86 12.29
C GLU A 56 8.27 27.24 12.39
N TYR A 57 7.85 28.29 11.68
CA TYR A 57 6.44 28.65 11.58
C TYR A 57 5.66 27.62 10.75
N ILE A 58 4.57 27.09 11.28
CA ILE A 58 3.78 26.02 10.67
C ILE A 58 2.61 26.54 9.81
N ALA A 59 2.51 27.86 9.64
CA ALA A 59 1.49 28.51 8.82
C ALA A 59 1.99 29.83 8.24
N ASP A 60 1.36 30.29 7.17
CA ASP A 60 1.51 31.65 6.68
C ASP A 60 0.68 32.60 7.54
N TYR A 61 1.23 33.76 7.88
CA TYR A 61 0.50 34.81 8.58
C TYR A 61 0.33 36.04 7.70
N VAL A 62 -0.94 36.36 7.42
CA VAL A 62 -1.34 37.41 6.48
C VAL A 62 -2.23 38.41 7.20
N ALA A 63 -1.92 39.70 7.12
CA ALA A 63 -2.77 40.75 7.67
C ALA A 63 -4.15 40.74 6.97
N ALA A 64 -5.24 40.61 7.73
CA ALA A 64 -6.60 40.70 7.18
C ALA A 64 -7.02 42.16 6.97
N ASP A 65 -6.65 43.01 7.93
CA ASP A 65 -6.81 44.47 7.95
C ASP A 65 -5.45 45.12 8.28
N ASP A 66 -5.40 46.43 8.52
CA ASP A 66 -4.16 47.09 8.96
C ASP A 66 -3.83 46.70 10.41
N VAL A 67 -2.75 45.91 10.56
CA VAL A 67 -2.37 45.31 11.84
C VAL A 67 -1.21 46.05 12.49
N THR A 68 -1.30 46.25 13.81
CA THR A 68 -0.17 46.70 14.64
C THR A 68 0.28 45.57 15.55
N LEU A 69 1.56 45.19 15.44
CA LEU A 69 2.18 44.08 16.15
C LEU A 69 3.25 44.57 17.12
N TYR A 70 3.35 43.92 18.27
CA TYR A 70 4.47 44.07 19.19
C TYR A 70 5.38 42.82 19.13
N PRO A 71 6.61 42.94 18.60
CA PRO A 71 7.52 41.80 18.48
C PRO A 71 8.27 41.50 19.78
N PHE A 72 8.40 40.21 20.10
CA PHE A 72 9.25 39.66 21.15
C PHE A 72 10.28 38.76 20.49
N HIS A 73 11.57 38.99 20.74
CA HIS A 73 12.61 38.14 20.19
C HIS A 73 12.56 36.75 20.83
N TYR A 74 12.61 35.70 20.01
CA TYR A 74 12.52 34.32 20.46
C TYR A 74 13.29 33.40 19.53
N HIS A 75 14.18 32.59 20.09
CA HIS A 75 14.87 31.51 19.39
C HIS A 75 14.81 30.19 20.16
N ALA A 76 14.75 30.25 21.49
CA ALA A 76 14.68 29.06 22.33
C ALA A 76 13.80 29.32 23.57
N PRO A 77 13.32 28.26 24.26
CA PRO A 77 12.48 28.40 25.45
C PRO A 77 13.07 29.30 26.53
N GLU A 78 14.40 29.36 26.67
CA GLU A 78 15.10 30.20 27.65
C GLU A 78 14.89 31.71 27.39
N ASP A 79 14.47 32.10 26.19
CA ASP A 79 14.18 33.50 25.86
C ASP A 79 12.89 34.00 26.51
N PHE A 80 11.97 33.12 26.91
CA PHE A 80 10.80 33.51 27.70
C PHE A 80 11.20 34.20 29.00
N GLY A 81 12.26 33.70 29.66
CA GLY A 81 12.83 34.31 30.84
C GLY A 81 13.27 35.76 30.62
N LYS A 82 14.01 36.00 29.52
CA LYS A 82 14.46 37.34 29.13
C LYS A 82 13.29 38.28 28.80
N ILE A 83 12.26 37.76 28.13
CA ILE A 83 11.02 38.51 27.82
C ILE A 83 10.32 38.93 29.11
N PHE A 84 10.15 38.00 30.07
CA PHE A 84 9.40 38.27 31.30
C PHE A 84 10.18 39.08 32.33
N ILE A 85 11.51 38.96 32.39
CA ILE A 85 12.36 39.85 33.21
C ILE A 85 12.31 41.28 32.69
N SER A 86 12.43 41.46 31.37
CA SER A 86 12.42 42.79 30.76
C SER A 86 11.03 43.43 30.79
N GLN A 87 9.96 42.62 30.69
CA GLN A 87 8.58 43.09 30.63
C GLN A 87 7.61 42.19 31.42
N PRO A 88 7.64 42.21 32.77
CA PRO A 88 6.88 41.28 33.62
C PRO A 88 5.37 41.28 33.39
N LYS A 89 4.82 42.41 32.94
CA LYS A 89 3.40 42.58 32.63
C LYS A 89 2.89 41.64 31.53
N TYR A 90 3.76 41.07 30.69
CA TYR A 90 3.37 40.17 29.60
C TYR A 90 3.39 38.70 29.99
N ALA A 91 4.03 38.31 31.10
CA ALA A 91 4.05 36.93 31.58
C ALA A 91 2.63 36.35 31.71
N ALA A 92 1.72 37.13 32.30
CA ALA A 92 0.35 36.71 32.46
C ALA A 92 -0.45 36.65 31.15
N ALA A 93 -0.16 37.55 30.21
CA ALA A 93 -0.79 37.51 28.89
C ALA A 93 -0.36 36.27 28.11
N PHE A 94 0.94 35.94 28.10
CA PHE A 94 1.49 34.77 27.41
C PHE A 94 0.92 33.46 27.93
N LEU A 95 0.92 33.28 29.26
CA LEU A 95 0.40 32.06 29.86
C LEU A 95 -1.11 31.89 29.62
N SER A 96 -1.89 32.97 29.80
CA SER A 96 -3.34 32.96 29.59
C SER A 96 -3.71 32.62 28.15
N VAL A 97 -3.03 33.25 27.18
CA VAL A 97 -3.23 32.98 25.75
C VAL A 97 -2.81 31.56 25.42
N ALA A 98 -1.64 31.09 25.88
CA ALA A 98 -1.16 29.74 25.58
C ALA A 98 -2.12 28.65 26.09
N ILE A 99 -2.62 28.77 27.33
CA ILE A 99 -3.60 27.82 27.89
C ILE A 99 -4.90 27.84 27.10
N ARG A 100 -5.45 29.04 26.82
CA ARG A 100 -6.71 29.18 26.09
C ARG A 100 -6.64 28.64 24.68
N GLU A 101 -5.55 28.93 23.96
CA GLU A 101 -5.33 28.43 22.60
C GLU A 101 -5.14 26.89 22.60
N ALA A 102 -4.44 26.33 23.60
CA ALA A 102 -4.31 24.89 23.75
C ALA A 102 -5.66 24.19 24.01
N ASP A 103 -6.46 24.69 24.95
CA ASP A 103 -7.82 24.19 25.21
C ASP A 103 -8.68 24.25 23.93
N HIS A 104 -8.65 25.40 23.24
CA HIS A 104 -9.39 25.60 22.01
C HIS A 104 -8.97 24.60 20.91
N MET A 105 -7.67 24.42 20.68
CA MET A 105 -7.16 23.52 19.63
C MET A 105 -7.41 22.04 19.96
N LEU A 106 -7.22 21.63 21.21
CA LEU A 106 -7.52 20.26 21.65
C LEU A 106 -9.02 19.95 21.54
N GLY A 107 -9.88 20.89 21.95
CA GLY A 107 -11.32 20.78 21.78
C GLY A 107 -11.73 20.70 20.30
N ARG A 108 -11.08 21.45 19.42
CA ARG A 108 -11.28 21.35 17.96
C ARG A 108 -10.86 19.99 17.40
N ASN A 109 -9.69 19.49 17.78
CA ASN A 109 -9.20 18.17 17.37
C ASN A 109 -10.20 17.07 17.74
N GLN A 110 -10.72 17.10 18.98
CA GLN A 110 -11.73 16.15 19.42
C GLN A 110 -13.03 16.22 18.59
N ARG A 111 -13.47 17.42 18.20
CA ARG A 111 -14.64 17.57 17.31
C ARG A 111 -14.39 16.96 15.93
N PHE A 112 -13.25 17.23 15.30
CA PHE A 112 -12.92 16.65 13.99
C PHE A 112 -12.80 15.13 14.04
N GLN A 113 -12.19 14.58 15.09
CA GLN A 113 -12.14 13.14 15.29
C GLN A 113 -13.54 12.53 15.42
N ASN A 114 -14.41 13.12 16.23
CA ASN A 114 -15.80 12.68 16.34
C ASN A 114 -16.52 12.77 14.99
N SER A 115 -16.21 13.78 14.17
CA SER A 115 -16.76 13.90 12.81
C SER A 115 -16.26 12.78 11.89
N THR A 116 -14.97 12.40 11.91
CA THR A 116 -14.46 11.27 11.09
C THR A 116 -15.13 9.94 11.43
N GLU A 117 -15.36 9.68 12.72
CA GLU A 117 -16.03 8.46 13.19
C GLU A 117 -17.52 8.46 12.81
N LYS A 118 -18.20 9.60 12.96
CA LYS A 118 -19.57 9.79 12.49
C LYS A 118 -19.67 9.60 10.98
N TYR A 119 -18.73 10.14 10.22
CA TYR A 119 -18.66 9.98 8.76
C TYR A 119 -18.57 8.51 8.37
N TYR A 120 -17.58 7.80 8.89
CA TYR A 120 -17.39 6.38 8.62
C TYR A 120 -18.63 5.54 8.98
N SER A 121 -19.12 5.68 10.21
CA SER A 121 -20.25 4.89 10.70
C SER A 121 -21.56 5.21 9.98
N PHE A 122 -21.79 6.48 9.63
CA PHE A 122 -22.98 6.91 8.92
C PHE A 122 -22.99 6.40 7.47
N ALA A 123 -21.87 6.42 6.74
CA ALA A 123 -21.78 5.86 5.39
C ALA A 123 -22.18 4.38 5.37
N LEU A 124 -21.61 3.58 6.29
CA LEU A 124 -21.91 2.16 6.40
C LEU A 124 -23.38 1.91 6.77
N ALA A 125 -23.93 2.68 7.70
CA ALA A 125 -25.34 2.57 8.09
C ALA A 125 -26.28 2.89 6.92
N MET A 126 -25.99 3.93 6.16
CA MET A 126 -26.77 4.31 4.97
C MET A 126 -26.71 3.23 3.89
N TYR A 127 -25.54 2.64 3.63
CA TYR A 127 -25.42 1.56 2.66
C TYR A 127 -26.12 0.28 3.11
N GLN A 128 -25.99 -0.11 4.38
CA GLN A 128 -26.75 -1.24 4.92
C GLN A 128 -28.26 -1.03 4.78
N LYS A 129 -28.74 0.18 5.08
CA LYS A 129 -30.16 0.53 4.92
C LYS A 129 -30.60 0.47 3.45
N TYR A 130 -29.76 0.90 2.52
CA TYR A 130 -29.98 0.73 1.08
C TYR A 130 -30.11 -0.75 0.69
N GLN A 131 -29.21 -1.61 1.16
CA GLN A 131 -29.25 -3.07 0.89
C GLN A 131 -30.51 -3.73 1.46
N GLU A 132 -30.97 -3.30 2.63
CA GLU A 132 -32.22 -3.76 3.23
C GLU A 132 -33.43 -3.37 2.38
N LEU A 133 -33.50 -2.11 1.94
CA LEU A 133 -34.59 -1.60 1.10
C LEU A 133 -34.58 -2.27 -0.28
N CYS A 134 -33.42 -2.47 -0.92
CA CYS A 134 -33.32 -3.22 -2.17
C CYS A 134 -33.91 -4.62 -2.03
N ARG A 135 -33.58 -5.35 -0.95
CA ARG A 135 -34.16 -6.67 -0.67
C ARG A 135 -35.68 -6.61 -0.43
N LYS A 136 -36.16 -5.60 0.31
CA LYS A 136 -37.58 -5.43 0.63
C LYS A 136 -38.43 -5.15 -0.61
N TYR A 137 -37.93 -4.30 -1.51
CA TYR A 137 -38.62 -3.89 -2.73
C TYR A 137 -38.31 -4.82 -3.93
N CYS A 138 -37.57 -5.91 -3.71
CA CYS A 138 -37.12 -6.85 -4.76
C CYS A 138 -36.35 -6.15 -5.90
N ILE A 139 -35.59 -5.10 -5.57
CA ILE A 139 -34.74 -4.36 -6.50
C ILE A 139 -33.34 -4.95 -6.45
N GLN A 140 -32.74 -5.20 -7.61
CA GLN A 140 -31.36 -5.64 -7.70
C GLN A 140 -30.42 -4.56 -7.13
N GLU A 141 -29.65 -4.93 -6.11
CA GLU A 141 -28.63 -4.09 -5.48
C GLU A 141 -27.55 -3.70 -6.51
N LYS A 142 -27.23 -2.41 -6.59
CA LYS A 142 -26.09 -1.91 -7.36
C LYS A 142 -24.85 -1.97 -6.47
N SER A 143 -23.78 -2.61 -6.96
CA SER A 143 -22.52 -2.73 -6.22
C SER A 143 -21.93 -1.34 -5.95
N PHE A 144 -21.53 -1.08 -4.70
CA PHE A 144 -20.90 0.18 -4.29
C PHE A 144 -19.50 -0.07 -3.69
N ARG A 145 -18.58 -0.57 -4.52
CA ARG A 145 -17.27 -1.08 -4.08
C ARG A 145 -16.42 -0.08 -3.29
N ARG A 146 -16.59 1.23 -3.50
CA ARG A 146 -15.87 2.28 -2.74
C ARG A 146 -16.12 2.18 -1.23
N ILE A 147 -17.31 1.70 -0.82
CA ILE A 147 -17.62 1.51 0.60
C ILE A 147 -17.01 0.23 1.18
N GLU A 148 -16.70 -0.76 0.35
CA GLU A 148 -16.05 -2.01 0.77
C GLU A 148 -14.58 -1.79 1.11
N SER A 149 -13.94 -0.81 0.47
CA SER A 149 -12.56 -0.37 0.76
C SER A 149 -12.47 0.67 1.89
N LEU A 150 -13.59 1.26 2.32
CA LEU A 150 -13.60 2.30 3.35
C LEU A 150 -13.06 1.75 4.68
N GLN A 151 -11.99 2.36 5.18
CA GLN A 151 -11.40 2.04 6.48
C GLN A 151 -11.72 3.14 7.49
N PRO A 152 -11.89 2.83 8.78
CA PRO A 152 -12.04 3.86 9.80
C PRO A 152 -10.76 4.69 9.91
N TYR A 153 -10.90 6.00 10.12
CA TYR A 153 -9.75 6.88 10.37
C TYR A 153 -8.93 6.39 11.57
N VAL A 154 -7.64 6.08 11.34
CA VAL A 154 -6.74 5.57 12.36
C VAL A 154 -6.03 6.72 13.05
N ARG A 155 -6.32 6.92 14.33
CA ARG A 155 -5.72 7.96 15.17
C ARG A 155 -4.29 7.56 15.51
N THR A 156 -3.30 8.12 14.85
CA THR A 156 -1.88 7.76 15.05
C THR A 156 -1.23 8.54 16.19
N ASN A 157 -1.67 9.76 16.47
CA ASN A 157 -1.03 10.63 17.46
C ASN A 157 -2.04 11.44 18.30
N MET A 158 -3.02 10.77 18.91
CA MET A 158 -4.03 11.45 19.73
C MET A 158 -3.43 12.04 21.02
N ALA A 159 -3.82 13.27 21.37
CA ALA A 159 -3.66 13.77 22.74
C ALA A 159 -4.49 12.89 23.68
N PRO A 160 -3.90 12.27 24.72
CA PRO A 160 -4.67 11.49 25.67
C PRO A 160 -5.72 12.38 26.35
N LYS A 161 -6.87 11.79 26.72
CA LYS A 161 -8.00 12.54 27.27
C LYS A 161 -7.62 13.45 28.45
N TRP A 162 -6.73 12.98 29.32
CA TRP A 162 -6.26 13.77 30.47
C TRP A 162 -5.59 15.08 30.05
N GLU A 163 -4.95 15.14 28.88
CA GLU A 163 -4.25 16.34 28.40
C GLU A 163 -5.25 17.41 27.96
N ALA A 164 -6.34 17.01 27.29
CA ALA A 164 -7.45 17.91 26.97
C ALA A 164 -8.17 18.39 28.25
N ASP A 165 -8.52 17.46 29.15
CA ASP A 165 -9.16 17.80 30.43
C ASP A 165 -8.27 18.75 31.25
N TYR A 166 -6.94 18.55 31.22
CA TYR A 166 -5.97 19.40 31.91
C TYR A 166 -5.97 20.85 31.41
N PHE A 167 -5.86 21.07 30.10
CA PHE A 167 -5.89 22.43 29.55
C PHE A 167 -7.26 23.10 29.70
N HIS A 168 -8.33 22.31 29.65
CA HIS A 168 -9.69 22.78 29.88
C HIS A 168 -9.87 23.34 31.30
N GLU A 169 -9.51 22.55 32.31
CA GLU A 169 -9.58 22.97 33.72
C GLU A 169 -8.67 24.18 34.00
N LEU A 170 -7.48 24.24 33.39
CA LEU A 170 -6.61 25.41 33.47
C LEU A 170 -7.23 26.66 32.84
N ALA A 171 -7.94 26.52 31.72
CA ALA A 171 -8.62 27.63 31.08
C ALA A 171 -9.80 28.13 31.94
N GLU A 172 -10.55 27.22 32.58
CA GLU A 172 -11.69 27.56 33.47
C GLU A 172 -11.25 28.29 34.74
N LEU A 173 -10.08 27.96 35.30
CA LEU A 173 -9.52 28.67 36.46
C LEU A 173 -9.24 30.16 36.19
N GLY A 174 -9.10 30.53 34.92
CA GLY A 174 -8.82 31.90 34.49
C GLY A 174 -7.51 32.46 35.04
N ASN A 175 -7.32 33.77 34.89
CA ASN A 175 -6.05 34.43 35.22
C ASN A 175 -5.74 34.42 36.72
N SER A 176 -6.74 34.47 37.61
CA SER A 176 -6.46 34.54 39.06
C SER A 176 -5.98 33.20 39.63
N GLY A 177 -6.46 32.06 39.15
CA GLY A 177 -6.04 30.74 39.67
C GLY A 177 -4.73 30.23 39.08
N THR A 178 -4.51 30.46 37.79
CA THR A 178 -3.33 29.95 37.07
C THR A 178 -2.08 30.80 37.31
N MET A 179 -2.21 32.14 37.33
CA MET A 179 -1.07 33.03 37.47
C MET A 179 -0.40 32.92 38.84
N ASP A 180 -1.21 32.85 39.89
CA ASP A 180 -0.73 32.75 41.27
C ASP A 180 0.14 31.51 41.51
N PHE A 181 -0.04 30.45 40.71
CA PHE A 181 0.74 29.22 40.79
C PHE A 181 1.97 29.24 39.86
N PHE A 182 1.77 29.45 38.55
CA PHE A 182 2.84 29.30 37.56
C PHE A 182 3.87 30.44 37.61
N GLN A 183 3.48 31.65 38.03
CA GLN A 183 4.39 32.79 38.08
C GLN A 183 5.35 32.76 39.30
N GLN A 184 5.18 31.80 40.22
CA GLN A 184 6.06 31.66 41.39
C GLN A 184 7.49 31.24 41.01
N LYS A 185 7.65 30.53 39.88
CA LYS A 185 8.93 30.05 39.36
C LYS A 185 8.97 30.19 37.84
N GLU A 186 10.03 30.80 37.34
CA GLU A 186 10.25 31.06 35.91
C GLU A 186 10.21 29.79 35.03
N ASP A 187 10.80 28.70 35.52
CA ASP A 187 10.80 27.41 34.82
C ASP A 187 9.41 26.78 34.73
N LEU A 188 8.54 27.00 35.74
CA LEU A 188 7.16 26.51 35.72
C LEU A 188 6.33 27.26 34.68
N LEU A 189 6.47 28.59 34.63
CA LEU A 189 5.81 29.43 33.63
C LEU A 189 6.24 29.03 32.20
N THR A 190 7.56 28.93 31.98
CA THR A 190 8.13 28.55 30.69
C THR A 190 7.72 27.14 30.29
N GLY A 191 7.79 26.18 31.21
CA GLY A 191 7.36 24.81 31.00
C GLY A 191 5.90 24.71 30.60
N GLN A 192 5.02 25.46 31.27
CA GLN A 192 3.59 25.46 30.96
C GLN A 192 3.27 26.03 29.56
N ILE A 193 3.94 27.11 29.17
CA ILE A 193 3.80 27.70 27.84
C ILE A 193 4.28 26.72 26.76
N MET A 194 5.44 26.07 26.97
CA MET A 194 5.97 25.08 26.02
C MET A 194 5.12 23.81 25.95
N GLN A 195 4.52 23.39 27.06
CA GLN A 195 3.59 22.27 27.07
C GLN A 195 2.33 22.59 26.26
N ALA A 196 1.77 23.80 26.42
CA ALA A 196 0.67 24.29 25.60
C ALA A 196 1.04 24.32 24.11
N ALA A 197 2.22 24.83 23.76
CA ALA A 197 2.73 24.86 22.39
C ALA A 197 2.79 23.47 21.74
N ARG A 198 3.35 22.49 22.44
CA ARG A 198 3.44 21.10 21.96
C ARG A 198 2.06 20.46 21.78
N ALA A 199 1.14 20.70 22.72
CA ALA A 199 -0.22 20.20 22.64
C ALA A 199 -0.97 20.79 21.43
N MET A 200 -0.81 22.10 21.17
CA MET A 200 -1.37 22.78 19.98
C MET A 200 -0.81 22.20 18.68
N CYS A 201 0.52 22.06 18.56
CA CYS A 201 1.15 21.51 17.35
C CYS A 201 0.63 20.09 17.03
N LYS A 202 0.59 19.23 18.05
CA LYS A 202 0.05 17.88 17.94
C LYS A 202 -1.42 17.88 17.51
N ALA A 203 -2.22 18.79 18.08
CA ALA A 203 -3.64 18.93 17.73
C ALA A 203 -3.85 19.36 16.27
N VAL A 204 -3.09 20.34 15.78
CA VAL A 204 -3.22 20.85 14.40
C VAL A 204 -2.86 19.78 13.37
N ARG A 205 -1.76 19.05 13.56
CA ARG A 205 -1.38 17.94 12.66
C ARG A 205 -2.47 16.86 12.55
N GLU A 206 -3.06 16.50 13.69
CA GLU A 206 -4.16 15.52 13.71
C GLU A 206 -5.44 16.07 13.05
N ILE A 207 -5.73 17.37 13.19
CA ILE A 207 -6.84 18.02 12.49
C ILE A 207 -6.62 17.97 10.97
N ASP A 208 -5.41 18.25 10.49
CA ASP A 208 -5.09 18.20 9.07
C ASP A 208 -5.28 16.80 8.49
N HIS A 209 -4.74 15.76 9.15
CA HIS A 209 -4.96 14.37 8.74
C HIS A 209 -6.44 13.97 8.75
N ALA A 210 -7.20 14.38 9.77
CA ALA A 210 -8.64 14.11 9.84
C ALA A 210 -9.41 14.79 8.69
N LYS A 211 -8.98 16.00 8.27
CA LYS A 211 -9.56 16.71 7.13
C LYS A 211 -9.23 16.06 5.79
N GLU A 212 -7.99 15.63 5.59
CA GLU A 212 -7.58 14.90 4.38
C GLU A 212 -8.44 13.65 4.20
N TYR A 213 -8.64 12.87 5.29
CA TYR A 213 -9.55 11.72 5.28
C TYR A 213 -10.99 12.07 4.90
N LEU A 214 -11.54 13.17 5.43
CA LEU A 214 -12.90 13.61 5.10
C LEU A 214 -13.02 14.07 3.64
N GLN A 215 -11.99 14.73 3.10
CA GLN A 215 -11.95 15.18 1.71
C GLN A 215 -11.81 14.02 0.73
N GLU A 216 -10.93 13.05 1.01
CA GLU A 216 -10.72 11.86 0.18
C GLU A 216 -12.02 11.05 0.00
N HIS A 217 -12.87 11.04 1.03
CA HIS A 217 -14.09 10.23 1.06
C HIS A 217 -15.38 11.02 0.84
N VAL A 218 -15.30 12.32 0.51
CA VAL A 218 -16.46 13.19 0.20
C VAL A 218 -17.36 12.60 -0.89
N ASN A 219 -16.73 11.97 -1.88
CA ASN A 219 -17.33 11.33 -3.03
C ASN A 219 -18.15 10.06 -2.71
N LEU A 220 -18.12 9.57 -1.46
CA LEU A 220 -19.05 8.51 -1.06
C LEU A 220 -20.49 9.03 -0.92
N TYR A 221 -20.63 10.30 -0.55
CA TYR A 221 -21.90 10.94 -0.26
C TYR A 221 -22.41 11.76 -1.44
N LEU A 222 -21.49 12.45 -2.12
CA LEU A 222 -21.80 13.32 -3.24
C LEU A 222 -20.62 13.33 -4.20
N ASP A 223 -20.75 12.62 -5.32
CA ASP A 223 -19.74 12.50 -6.38
C ASP A 223 -20.24 13.18 -7.66
N ILE A 224 -19.32 13.83 -8.38
CA ILE A 224 -19.63 14.53 -9.63
C ILE A 224 -20.15 13.55 -10.70
N ASN A 225 -19.65 12.31 -10.72
CA ASN A 225 -20.06 11.26 -11.65
C ASN A 225 -21.29 10.49 -11.18
N ARG A 226 -21.95 10.95 -10.09
CA ARG A 226 -23.14 10.32 -9.50
C ARG A 226 -22.92 8.87 -9.07
N MET A 227 -21.71 8.54 -8.64
CA MET A 227 -21.36 7.24 -8.07
C MET A 227 -21.25 7.34 -6.54
N ASP A 228 -22.38 7.68 -5.92
CA ASP A 228 -22.49 8.01 -4.50
C ASP A 228 -23.78 7.45 -3.87
N LEU A 229 -23.85 7.51 -2.54
CA LEU A 229 -25.01 7.07 -1.76
C LEU A 229 -26.30 7.82 -2.16
N LEU A 230 -26.23 9.11 -2.47
CA LEU A 230 -27.41 9.88 -2.88
C LEU A 230 -28.00 9.32 -4.19
N GLN A 231 -27.16 8.99 -5.17
CA GLN A 231 -27.60 8.41 -6.44
C GLN A 231 -28.15 6.99 -6.24
N LEU A 232 -27.55 6.17 -5.37
CA LEU A 232 -28.07 4.83 -5.09
C LEU A 232 -29.51 4.86 -4.58
N TYR A 233 -29.81 5.79 -3.67
CA TYR A 233 -31.17 5.98 -3.17
C TYR A 233 -32.12 6.54 -4.23
N PHE A 234 -31.65 7.49 -5.07
CA PHE A 234 -32.44 8.00 -6.20
C PHE A 234 -32.81 6.88 -7.19
N ASP A 235 -31.83 6.08 -7.63
CA ASP A 235 -32.03 4.96 -8.55
C ASP A 235 -33.00 3.93 -7.96
N MET A 236 -32.90 3.65 -6.66
CA MET A 236 -33.80 2.74 -5.95
C MET A 236 -35.22 3.29 -5.88
N ALA A 237 -35.41 4.57 -5.54
CA ALA A 237 -36.71 5.21 -5.52
C ALA A 237 -37.37 5.22 -6.91
N ALA A 238 -36.59 5.49 -7.96
CA ALA A 238 -37.07 5.44 -9.34
C ALA A 238 -37.55 4.05 -9.75
N ARG A 239 -36.77 3.00 -9.43
CA ARG A 239 -37.14 1.60 -9.73
C ARG A 239 -38.34 1.12 -8.92
N ALA A 240 -38.43 1.49 -7.65
CA ALA A 240 -39.58 1.17 -6.80
C ALA A 240 -40.86 1.85 -7.29
N ALA A 241 -40.80 3.13 -7.66
CA ALA A 241 -41.94 3.84 -8.22
C ALA A 241 -42.36 3.26 -9.58
N ALA A 242 -41.40 2.90 -10.43
CA ALA A 242 -41.66 2.25 -11.70
C ALA A 242 -42.33 0.87 -11.55
N SER A 243 -42.12 0.14 -10.45
CA SER A 243 -42.85 -1.11 -10.19
C SER A 243 -44.24 -0.90 -9.58
N GLY A 244 -44.67 0.36 -9.40
CA GLY A 244 -45.92 0.72 -8.75
C GLY A 244 -45.90 0.58 -7.22
N ALA A 245 -44.72 0.42 -6.61
CA ALA A 245 -44.57 0.32 -5.17
C ALA A 245 -44.64 1.70 -4.49
N ASP A 246 -45.14 1.74 -3.26
CA ASP A 246 -45.12 2.95 -2.43
C ASP A 246 -43.68 3.25 -1.97
N ILE A 247 -43.16 4.41 -2.35
CA ILE A 247 -41.79 4.84 -2.09
C ILE A 247 -41.64 5.69 -0.83
N GLU A 248 -42.71 5.89 -0.04
CA GLU A 248 -42.66 6.76 1.13
C GLU A 248 -41.61 6.33 2.17
N GLU A 249 -41.41 5.02 2.37
CA GLU A 249 -40.35 4.52 3.24
C GLU A 249 -38.94 4.81 2.70
N ILE A 250 -38.75 4.78 1.37
CA ILE A 250 -37.48 5.15 0.73
C ILE A 250 -37.24 6.65 0.88
N ARG A 251 -38.27 7.48 0.74
CA ARG A 251 -38.21 8.94 0.97
C ARG A 251 -37.86 9.27 2.42
N GLN A 252 -38.41 8.56 3.39
CA GLN A 252 -38.05 8.75 4.80
C GLN A 252 -36.63 8.27 5.10
N ALA A 253 -36.18 7.20 4.44
CA ALA A 253 -34.86 6.62 4.68
C ALA A 253 -33.69 7.46 4.13
N ILE A 254 -33.90 8.31 3.12
CA ILE A 254 -32.85 9.16 2.55
C ILE A 254 -32.72 10.51 3.28
N GLU A 255 -33.75 10.97 4.00
CA GLU A 255 -33.73 12.29 4.64
C GLU A 255 -32.52 12.49 5.59
N PRO A 256 -32.12 11.47 6.40
CA PRO A 256 -30.89 11.58 7.19
C PRO A 256 -29.64 11.82 6.33
N LEU A 257 -29.55 11.23 5.14
CA LEU A 257 -28.43 11.42 4.22
C LEU A 257 -28.40 12.84 3.65
N LEU A 258 -29.55 13.36 3.22
CA LEU A 258 -29.68 14.73 2.73
C LEU A 258 -29.31 15.74 3.82
N GLN A 259 -29.79 15.52 5.04
CA GLN A 259 -29.48 16.37 6.18
C GLN A 259 -27.99 16.29 6.54
N PHE A 260 -27.40 15.10 6.55
CA PHE A 260 -25.98 14.92 6.82
C PHE A 260 -25.09 15.63 5.80
N ILE A 261 -25.45 15.56 4.51
CA ILE A 261 -24.74 16.25 3.43
C ILE A 261 -24.79 17.78 3.63
N LYS A 262 -25.97 18.33 4.02
CA LYS A 262 -26.13 19.76 4.31
C LYS A 262 -25.35 20.20 5.55
N ASP A 263 -25.55 19.50 6.66
CA ASP A 263 -24.97 19.87 7.97
C ASP A 263 -23.45 19.86 7.95
N ASN A 264 -22.85 18.92 7.21
CA ASN A 264 -21.41 18.78 7.08
C ASN A 264 -20.83 19.49 5.85
N ARG A 265 -21.67 20.19 5.06
CA ARG A 265 -21.28 20.93 3.83
C ARG A 265 -20.44 20.09 2.87
N LEU A 266 -20.86 18.86 2.62
CA LEU A 266 -20.11 17.91 1.80
C LEU A 266 -20.19 18.30 0.31
N GLY A 267 -19.05 18.32 -0.36
CA GLY A 267 -18.92 18.67 -1.78
C GLY A 267 -19.09 20.17 -2.08
N ASP A 268 -19.03 20.51 -3.37
CA ASP A 268 -19.23 21.88 -3.84
C ASP A 268 -20.62 22.40 -3.46
N ALA A 269 -20.71 23.66 -3.05
CA ALA A 269 -21.96 24.24 -2.57
C ALA A 269 -23.05 24.30 -3.66
N GLY A 270 -22.66 24.62 -4.90
CA GLY A 270 -23.58 24.69 -6.03
C GLY A 270 -24.12 23.31 -6.42
N GLU A 271 -23.23 22.33 -6.60
CA GLU A 271 -23.65 20.98 -7.00
C GLU A 271 -24.40 20.25 -5.89
N ARG A 272 -24.03 20.44 -4.61
CA ARG A 272 -24.76 19.90 -3.46
C ARG A 272 -26.20 20.37 -3.44
N ASP A 273 -26.41 21.68 -3.49
CA ASP A 273 -27.76 22.25 -3.34
C ASP A 273 -28.63 21.86 -4.55
N LYS A 274 -28.03 21.82 -5.74
CA LYS A 274 -28.68 21.34 -6.97
C LYS A 274 -29.13 19.89 -6.86
N ARG A 275 -28.25 18.96 -6.46
CA ARG A 275 -28.57 17.52 -6.38
C ARG A 275 -29.56 17.18 -5.29
N ILE A 276 -29.51 17.88 -4.16
CA ILE A 276 -30.53 17.70 -3.12
C ILE A 276 -31.89 18.21 -3.61
N THR A 277 -31.92 19.38 -4.26
CA THR A 277 -33.16 19.93 -4.83
C THR A 277 -33.72 19.02 -5.92
N GLU A 278 -32.87 18.47 -6.77
CA GLU A 278 -33.25 17.48 -7.78
C GLU A 278 -33.97 16.30 -7.14
N TYR A 279 -33.39 15.66 -6.12
CA TYR A 279 -34.05 14.54 -5.42
C TYR A 279 -35.39 14.96 -4.80
N GLN A 280 -35.43 16.10 -4.08
CA GLN A 280 -36.61 16.53 -3.32
C GLN A 280 -37.79 16.96 -4.21
N THR A 281 -37.51 17.49 -5.41
CA THR A 281 -38.53 17.99 -6.34
C THR A 281 -38.90 17.02 -7.46
N TYR A 282 -38.19 15.89 -7.57
CA TYR A 282 -38.45 14.89 -8.60
C TYR A 282 -39.83 14.23 -8.43
N ASP A 283 -40.65 14.27 -9.49
CA ASP A 283 -41.94 13.59 -9.54
C ASP A 283 -41.77 12.13 -9.99
N PHE A 284 -41.65 11.23 -9.00
CA PHE A 284 -41.57 9.80 -9.22
C PHE A 284 -42.88 9.17 -9.73
N SER A 285 -44.02 9.87 -9.69
CA SER A 285 -45.34 9.31 -10.06
C SER A 285 -45.55 9.18 -11.58
N ASN A 286 -44.76 9.91 -12.38
CA ASN A 286 -44.86 9.94 -13.84
C ASN A 286 -43.83 9.08 -14.57
N ILE A 287 -43.16 8.15 -13.88
CA ILE A 287 -42.22 7.21 -14.50
C ILE A 287 -43.02 6.21 -15.36
N LYS A 288 -43.18 6.53 -16.66
CA LYS A 288 -43.80 5.62 -17.62
C LYS A 288 -42.91 4.40 -17.81
N ILE A 289 -43.39 3.25 -17.34
CA ILE A 289 -42.81 1.94 -17.62
C ILE A 289 -42.86 1.72 -19.14
N LYS A 290 -41.73 1.85 -19.83
CA LYS A 290 -41.52 1.07 -21.05
C LYS A 290 -41.20 -0.35 -20.60
N ALA A 291 -42.03 -1.30 -21.01
CA ALA A 291 -41.92 -2.71 -20.63
C ALA A 291 -40.66 -3.44 -21.16
N ASP A 292 -39.68 -2.71 -21.70
CA ASP A 292 -38.34 -3.22 -22.04
C ASP A 292 -37.26 -2.83 -21.00
N ALA A 293 -37.57 -1.98 -20.02
CA ALA A 293 -36.59 -1.44 -19.07
C ALA A 293 -36.34 -2.32 -17.82
N ILE A 294 -36.87 -3.55 -17.79
CA ILE A 294 -36.69 -4.47 -16.65
C ILE A 294 -35.71 -5.62 -16.99
N TYR A 295 -35.24 -5.75 -18.24
CA TYR A 295 -34.14 -6.68 -18.56
C TYR A 295 -33.04 -6.16 -19.51
N ASN A 296 -33.14 -4.97 -20.13
CA ASN A 296 -32.11 -4.47 -21.05
C ASN A 296 -31.65 -3.03 -20.74
N PHE A 297 -30.55 -2.90 -19.99
CA PHE A 297 -29.59 -1.80 -20.16
C PHE A 297 -28.16 -2.36 -20.31
N ALA A 298 -28.07 -3.57 -20.86
CA ALA A 298 -26.84 -4.23 -21.28
C ALA A 298 -27.18 -5.14 -22.46
N GLY A 299 -27.05 -4.60 -23.69
CA GLY A 299 -27.04 -5.40 -24.92
C GLY A 299 -28.31 -5.33 -25.78
N GLU A 300 -28.40 -4.30 -26.62
CA GLU A 300 -28.87 -4.46 -28.00
C GLU A 300 -28.41 -3.26 -28.86
N LEU A 301 -27.17 -3.36 -29.32
CA LEU A 301 -26.74 -2.91 -30.65
C LEU A 301 -25.95 -4.09 -31.25
N ILE A 302 -26.61 -5.25 -31.27
CA ILE A 302 -26.27 -6.39 -32.11
C ILE A 302 -27.60 -6.80 -32.71
N GLY A 303 -27.95 -6.20 -33.84
CA GLY A 303 -29.12 -6.60 -34.60
C GLY A 303 -28.90 -8.00 -35.15
N GLU A 304 -29.75 -8.94 -34.78
CA GLU A 304 -29.81 -10.23 -35.45
C GLU A 304 -30.32 -10.08 -36.88
N VAL A 305 -29.50 -10.66 -37.76
CA VAL A 305 -29.70 -11.02 -39.15
C VAL A 305 -31.13 -11.48 -39.48
N PRO A 306 -31.84 -10.83 -40.42
CA PRO A 306 -32.91 -11.47 -41.17
C PRO A 306 -32.33 -12.22 -42.37
N LYS A 307 -32.67 -13.51 -42.50
CA LYS A 307 -32.34 -14.37 -43.65
C LYS A 307 -33.56 -14.47 -44.61
N PRO A 308 -33.37 -14.90 -45.87
CA PRO A 308 -33.49 -14.06 -47.06
C PRO A 308 -34.78 -14.31 -47.86
N GLN A 309 -35.26 -13.29 -48.58
CA GLN A 309 -36.05 -13.47 -49.80
C GLN A 309 -35.65 -12.41 -50.84
N ALA A 310 -35.51 -12.87 -52.08
CA ALA A 310 -34.86 -12.24 -53.21
C ALA A 310 -35.71 -11.15 -53.89
N GLU A 311 -35.04 -10.13 -54.45
CA GLU A 311 -34.95 -9.84 -55.91
C GLU A 311 -34.55 -8.36 -56.16
N ASP A 312 -33.49 -8.21 -56.95
CA ASP A 312 -33.07 -7.10 -57.84
C ASP A 312 -33.57 -5.66 -57.61
N LYS A 313 -32.61 -4.73 -57.42
CA LYS A 313 -32.15 -3.77 -58.47
C LYS A 313 -31.08 -2.80 -57.94
N LEU A 314 -30.16 -2.46 -58.86
CA LEU A 314 -29.14 -1.40 -58.88
C LEU A 314 -29.45 -0.16 -58.02
N VAL A 315 -28.46 0.54 -57.44
CA VAL A 315 -27.71 1.62 -58.11
C VAL A 315 -26.42 1.97 -57.33
N GLN A 316 -25.35 2.21 -58.10
CA GLN A 316 -24.03 2.74 -57.72
C GLN A 316 -24.08 4.11 -57.03
N GLY A 317 -23.10 4.35 -56.15
CA GLY A 317 -22.56 5.69 -55.90
C GLY A 317 -22.71 6.18 -54.47
N THR A 318 -21.64 6.05 -53.69
CA THR A 318 -21.04 7.08 -52.80
C THR A 318 -19.98 6.40 -51.93
N GLU A 319 -18.78 6.20 -52.48
CA GLU A 319 -17.56 5.84 -51.74
C GLU A 319 -16.58 7.04 -51.63
N ASP A 320 -17.01 8.24 -52.04
CA ASP A 320 -16.14 9.44 -52.16
C ASP A 320 -16.41 10.54 -51.10
N LEU A 321 -16.95 10.22 -49.91
CA LEU A 321 -17.31 11.25 -48.90
C LEU A 321 -16.72 11.05 -47.50
N LEU A 322 -15.72 10.18 -47.32
CA LEU A 322 -15.01 10.03 -46.04
C LEU A 322 -13.48 10.24 -46.13
N GLU A 323 -12.94 10.57 -47.30
CA GLU A 323 -11.51 10.85 -47.50
C GLU A 323 -11.15 12.35 -47.60
N GLN A 324 -12.06 13.28 -47.26
CA GLN A 324 -11.83 14.73 -47.45
C GLN A 324 -12.06 15.63 -46.23
N GLU A 325 -12.02 15.12 -45.00
CA GLU A 325 -12.07 15.95 -43.78
C GLU A 325 -10.87 15.73 -42.82
N TYR A 326 -9.68 15.44 -43.38
CA TYR A 326 -8.39 15.55 -42.66
C TYR A 326 -7.29 16.17 -43.53
N ALA A 327 -7.63 17.21 -44.27
CA ALA A 327 -6.63 18.08 -44.90
C ALA A 327 -7.06 19.53 -44.74
N GLU A 328 -6.13 20.36 -44.27
CA GLU A 328 -6.20 21.82 -44.12
C GLU A 328 -6.72 22.34 -42.76
N THR A 329 -5.83 22.35 -41.77
CA THR A 329 -5.67 23.52 -40.89
C THR A 329 -4.20 23.87 -40.76
N ASP A 330 -3.90 25.12 -41.11
CA ASP A 330 -2.58 25.73 -41.17
C ASP A 330 -1.87 25.79 -39.80
N GLY A 331 -0.62 25.34 -39.78
CA GLY A 331 0.52 26.10 -39.30
C GLY A 331 0.52 26.64 -37.86
N GLU A 332 0.59 25.74 -36.87
CA GLU A 332 1.41 25.95 -35.68
C GLU A 332 2.35 24.74 -35.57
N GLU A 333 3.63 24.97 -35.29
CA GLU A 333 4.64 23.91 -35.16
C GLU A 333 4.28 22.99 -33.97
N GLU A 334 3.48 21.96 -34.22
CA GLU A 334 3.28 20.85 -33.29
C GLU A 334 4.56 20.01 -33.28
N GLU A 335 5.18 19.89 -32.11
CA GLU A 335 6.28 18.97 -31.85
C GLU A 335 5.85 17.55 -32.29
N GLU A 336 6.64 16.89 -33.14
CA GLU A 336 6.43 15.49 -33.56
C GLU A 336 6.33 14.60 -32.31
N THR A 337 5.12 14.31 -31.85
CA THR A 337 4.88 13.35 -30.76
C THR A 337 5.05 11.96 -31.33
N GLU A 338 6.17 11.31 -31.01
CA GLU A 338 6.48 9.95 -31.46
C GLU A 338 5.41 8.96 -30.97
N ASP A 339 4.81 8.21 -31.90
CA ASP A 339 3.75 7.24 -31.63
C ASP A 339 4.33 6.01 -30.90
N CYS A 340 4.36 6.07 -29.57
CA CYS A 340 4.99 5.07 -28.71
C CYS A 340 4.48 3.64 -28.95
N LEU A 341 3.19 3.48 -29.25
CA LEU A 341 2.59 2.17 -29.54
C LEU A 341 3.15 1.59 -30.84
N VAL A 342 3.25 2.40 -31.90
CA VAL A 342 3.85 1.97 -33.17
C VAL A 342 5.31 1.61 -32.95
N HIS A 343 6.06 2.47 -32.25
CA HIS A 343 7.48 2.26 -31.95
C HIS A 343 7.71 0.88 -31.27
N ILE A 344 6.94 0.55 -30.22
CA ILE A 344 7.06 -0.74 -29.51
C ILE A 344 6.72 -1.93 -30.44
N LEU A 345 5.67 -1.81 -31.25
CA LEU A 345 5.20 -2.90 -32.11
C LEU A 345 6.11 -3.13 -33.32
N GLU A 346 6.66 -2.07 -33.90
CA GLU A 346 7.67 -2.14 -34.96
C GLU A 346 8.96 -2.78 -34.44
N TYR A 347 9.42 -2.37 -33.25
CA TYR A 347 10.56 -3.00 -32.58
C TYR A 347 10.31 -4.49 -32.28
N ALA A 348 9.06 -4.87 -31.99
CA ALA A 348 8.65 -6.26 -31.83
C ALA A 348 8.57 -7.05 -33.16
N GLY A 349 8.67 -6.38 -34.31
CA GLY A 349 8.53 -6.98 -35.65
C GLY A 349 7.08 -7.36 -36.00
N VAL A 350 6.09 -6.64 -35.48
CA VAL A 350 4.67 -6.84 -35.80
C VAL A 350 4.34 -6.19 -37.15
N ALA A 351 3.55 -6.85 -37.98
CA ALA A 351 3.15 -6.31 -39.28
C ALA A 351 2.20 -5.11 -39.13
N ALA A 352 2.33 -4.10 -40.00
CA ALA A 352 1.53 -2.88 -39.96
C ALA A 352 0.01 -3.13 -39.95
N GLU A 353 -0.47 -4.17 -40.65
CA GLU A 353 -1.89 -4.56 -40.68
C GLU A 353 -2.41 -5.02 -39.30
N ASP A 354 -1.53 -5.54 -38.44
CA ASP A 354 -1.88 -5.99 -37.09
C ASP A 354 -1.77 -4.86 -36.06
N VAL A 355 -0.95 -3.82 -36.32
CA VAL A 355 -0.85 -2.61 -35.49
C VAL A 355 -2.21 -1.91 -35.36
N HIS A 356 -2.93 -1.72 -36.47
CA HIS A 356 -4.27 -1.11 -36.44
C HIS A 356 -5.26 -1.91 -35.60
N LYS A 357 -5.22 -3.25 -35.67
CA LYS A 357 -6.11 -4.12 -34.87
C LYS A 357 -5.80 -4.02 -33.39
N ILE A 358 -4.52 -3.91 -33.04
CA ILE A 358 -4.06 -3.75 -31.66
C ILE A 358 -4.52 -2.41 -31.10
N ARG A 359 -4.30 -1.33 -31.85
CA ARG A 359 -4.75 0.03 -31.48
C ARG A 359 -6.25 0.08 -31.23
N SER A 360 -7.05 -0.50 -32.13
CA SER A 360 -8.52 -0.58 -31.96
C SER A 360 -8.90 -1.26 -30.63
N LYS A 361 -8.26 -2.38 -30.31
CA LYS A 361 -8.53 -3.11 -29.05
C LYS A 361 -8.07 -2.35 -27.81
N MET A 362 -6.99 -1.58 -27.90
CA MET A 362 -6.52 -0.73 -26.80
C MET A 362 -7.50 0.43 -26.55
N HIS A 363 -8.00 1.09 -27.60
CA HIS A 363 -9.05 2.10 -27.46
C HIS A 363 -10.35 1.52 -26.90
N GLU A 364 -10.76 0.32 -27.36
CA GLU A 364 -11.91 -0.38 -26.78
C GLU A 364 -11.74 -0.66 -25.29
N TYR A 365 -10.50 -0.90 -24.84
CA TYR A 365 -10.19 -1.16 -23.43
C TYR A 365 -10.10 0.11 -22.59
N ASP A 366 -9.51 1.20 -23.11
CA ASP A 366 -9.47 2.51 -22.43
C ASP A 366 -10.86 3.17 -22.36
N ALA A 367 -11.73 2.90 -23.33
CA ALA A 367 -13.11 3.39 -23.36
C ALA A 367 -14.04 2.70 -22.35
N ILE A 368 -13.57 1.69 -21.61
CA ILE A 368 -14.39 0.98 -20.61
C ILE A 368 -14.60 1.91 -19.40
N PRO A 369 -15.85 2.30 -19.07
CA PRO A 369 -16.10 3.25 -17.98
C PRO A 369 -15.74 2.72 -16.58
N ASP A 370 -15.78 1.40 -16.39
CA ASP A 370 -15.38 0.71 -15.16
C ASP A 370 -14.31 -0.35 -15.48
N ASN A 371 -13.04 -0.06 -15.19
CA ASN A 371 -11.93 -1.00 -15.34
C ASN A 371 -12.07 -2.26 -14.46
N PHE A 372 -13.06 -2.31 -13.55
CA PHE A 372 -13.41 -3.50 -12.79
C PHE A 372 -14.68 -4.22 -13.27
N ASP A 373 -15.23 -3.83 -14.43
CA ASP A 373 -16.28 -4.59 -15.10
C ASP A 373 -15.74 -5.99 -15.44
N ASN A 374 -16.60 -6.99 -15.27
CA ASN A 374 -16.24 -8.40 -15.41
C ASN A 374 -17.25 -9.15 -16.29
N ASP A 375 -17.98 -8.41 -17.13
CA ASP A 375 -18.82 -8.95 -18.18
C ASP A 375 -18.01 -9.81 -19.17
N GLU A 376 -18.72 -10.57 -20.01
CA GLU A 376 -18.07 -11.51 -20.93
C GLU A 376 -17.25 -10.82 -22.01
N LYS A 377 -17.66 -9.63 -22.48
CA LYS A 377 -16.94 -8.90 -23.53
C LYS A 377 -15.63 -8.34 -22.97
N THR A 378 -15.66 -7.68 -21.82
CA THR A 378 -14.43 -7.15 -21.19
C THR A 378 -13.46 -8.25 -20.80
N ARG A 379 -13.94 -9.39 -20.27
CA ARG A 379 -13.08 -10.55 -19.99
C ARG A 379 -12.41 -11.09 -21.25
N LYS A 380 -13.12 -11.15 -22.37
CA LYS A 380 -12.57 -11.58 -23.66
C LYS A 380 -11.52 -10.59 -24.16
N LEU A 381 -11.82 -9.29 -24.11
CA LEU A 381 -10.90 -8.22 -24.49
C LEU A 381 -9.60 -8.26 -23.67
N ARG A 382 -9.70 -8.33 -22.33
CA ARG A 382 -8.52 -8.47 -21.45
C ARG A 382 -7.69 -9.71 -21.79
N LYS A 383 -8.35 -10.85 -22.07
CA LYS A 383 -7.65 -12.09 -22.44
C LYS A 383 -6.88 -11.93 -23.76
N GLU A 384 -7.48 -11.28 -24.75
CA GLU A 384 -6.85 -11.01 -26.05
C GLU A 384 -5.68 -10.03 -25.92
N LEU A 385 -5.86 -8.91 -25.20
CA LEU A 385 -4.80 -7.95 -24.91
C LEU A 385 -3.67 -8.56 -24.08
N THR A 386 -3.99 -9.41 -23.11
CA THR A 386 -2.98 -10.14 -22.32
C THR A 386 -2.15 -11.07 -23.20
N ALA A 387 -2.80 -11.82 -24.10
CA ALA A 387 -2.09 -12.70 -25.03
C ALA A 387 -1.19 -11.92 -25.99
N LEU A 388 -1.67 -10.77 -26.47
CA LEU A 388 -0.91 -9.85 -27.29
C LEU A 388 0.31 -9.31 -26.53
N PHE A 389 0.10 -8.73 -25.34
CA PHE A 389 1.16 -8.14 -24.54
C PHE A 389 2.32 -9.10 -24.33
N TYR A 390 2.05 -10.35 -23.93
CA TYR A 390 3.12 -11.33 -23.71
C TYR A 390 3.78 -11.79 -25.01
N ALA A 391 3.05 -11.82 -26.12
CA ALA A 391 3.63 -12.10 -27.43
C ALA A 391 4.58 -10.98 -27.88
N THR A 392 4.16 -9.73 -27.72
CA THR A 392 4.96 -8.52 -27.97
C THR A 392 6.17 -8.50 -27.05
N TYR A 393 5.98 -8.71 -25.74
CA TYR A 393 7.06 -8.71 -24.74
C TYR A 393 8.16 -9.70 -25.10
N LYS A 394 7.80 -10.93 -25.47
CA LYS A 394 8.76 -11.95 -25.90
C LYS A 394 9.55 -11.51 -27.13
N ASN A 395 8.91 -10.88 -28.11
CA ASN A 395 9.57 -10.44 -29.33
C ASN A 395 10.46 -9.22 -29.08
N VAL A 396 9.97 -8.21 -28.35
CA VAL A 396 10.76 -7.03 -27.93
C VAL A 396 11.97 -7.48 -27.14
N PHE A 397 11.80 -8.35 -26.13
CA PHE A 397 12.91 -8.88 -25.35
C PHE A 397 13.95 -9.58 -26.24
N LYS A 398 13.52 -10.38 -27.23
CA LYS A 398 14.44 -11.05 -28.16
C LYS A 398 15.27 -10.06 -28.98
N HIS A 399 14.67 -8.95 -29.40
CA HIS A 399 15.39 -7.89 -30.12
C HIS A 399 16.30 -7.11 -29.17
N ALA A 400 15.81 -6.77 -27.97
CA ALA A 400 16.56 -6.10 -26.92
C ALA A 400 17.83 -6.85 -26.50
N MET A 401 17.90 -8.18 -26.62
CA MET A 401 19.13 -8.93 -26.36
C MET A 401 20.25 -8.68 -27.38
N LYS A 402 19.97 -8.06 -28.54
CA LYS A 402 21.01 -7.69 -29.53
C LYS A 402 21.73 -6.40 -29.15
N ASP A 403 21.00 -5.43 -28.59
CA ASP A 403 21.45 -4.08 -28.27
C ASP A 403 21.15 -3.75 -26.79
N ALA A 404 21.49 -4.68 -25.89
CA ALA A 404 21.00 -4.70 -24.50
C ALA A 404 21.56 -3.59 -23.58
N ASP A 405 22.54 -2.83 -24.04
CA ASP A 405 23.22 -1.78 -23.28
C ASP A 405 22.77 -0.36 -23.70
N ASP A 406 21.97 -0.23 -24.76
CA ASP A 406 21.49 1.05 -25.30
C ASP A 406 20.02 0.90 -25.77
N LEU A 407 19.15 0.57 -24.81
CA LEU A 407 17.72 0.42 -25.11
C LEU A 407 17.03 1.78 -25.12
N ASP A 408 16.23 2.00 -26.14
CA ASP A 408 15.34 3.14 -26.23
C ASP A 408 14.45 3.28 -24.96
N PRO A 409 14.28 4.49 -24.40
CA PRO A 409 13.48 4.71 -23.19
C PRO A 409 12.03 4.17 -23.28
N VAL A 410 11.36 4.28 -24.43
CA VAL A 410 10.00 3.75 -24.63
C VAL A 410 9.99 2.23 -24.51
N ILE A 411 11.01 1.56 -25.06
CA ILE A 411 11.21 0.11 -24.92
C ILE A 411 11.51 -0.26 -23.46
N GLN A 412 12.30 0.54 -22.74
CA GLN A 412 12.54 0.33 -21.31
C GLN A 412 11.26 0.48 -20.48
N MET A 413 10.41 1.46 -20.80
CA MET A 413 9.12 1.67 -20.14
C MET A 413 8.20 0.46 -20.32
N PHE A 414 8.12 -0.09 -21.54
CA PHE A 414 7.35 -1.31 -21.81
C PHE A 414 7.87 -2.53 -21.04
N LEU A 415 9.19 -2.77 -21.09
CA LEU A 415 9.80 -3.97 -20.49
C LEU A 415 9.77 -3.97 -18.95
N ASN A 416 9.87 -2.80 -18.32
CA ASN A 416 9.98 -2.68 -16.86
C ASN A 416 8.68 -2.26 -16.17
N PHE A 417 7.78 -1.53 -16.83
CA PHE A 417 6.56 -0.99 -16.21
C PHE A 417 5.25 -1.47 -16.86
N GLY A 418 5.31 -2.15 -18.02
CA GLY A 418 4.11 -2.58 -18.75
C GLY A 418 3.43 -1.45 -19.53
N PHE A 419 4.14 -0.34 -19.77
CA PHE A 419 3.70 0.78 -20.59
C PHE A 419 3.55 0.38 -22.06
N MET A 420 2.46 0.77 -22.72
CA MET A 420 2.28 0.50 -24.16
C MET A 420 1.93 1.73 -24.99
N ASP A 421 1.25 2.72 -24.40
CA ASP A 421 0.77 3.89 -25.13
C ASP A 421 0.50 5.03 -24.15
N VAL A 422 0.69 6.27 -24.59
CA VAL A 422 0.48 7.48 -23.78
C VAL A 422 -1.00 7.62 -23.40
N GLY A 423 -1.95 7.31 -24.29
CA GLY A 423 -3.39 7.42 -24.03
C GLY A 423 -3.88 6.50 -22.91
N MET A 424 -3.16 5.40 -22.66
CA MET A 424 -3.51 4.44 -21.60
C MET A 424 -3.19 4.95 -20.19
N VAL A 425 -2.15 5.75 -20.05
CA VAL A 425 -1.60 6.20 -18.75
C VAL A 425 -1.76 7.70 -18.50
N GLY A 426 -1.88 8.51 -19.58
CA GLY A 426 -1.86 9.97 -19.54
C GLY A 426 -0.44 10.53 -19.71
N GLU A 427 -0.33 11.75 -20.25
CA GLU A 427 0.94 12.42 -20.56
C GLU A 427 1.82 12.60 -19.32
N ASP A 428 1.26 13.10 -18.22
CA ASP A 428 2.01 13.31 -16.97
C ASP A 428 2.68 12.01 -16.48
N THR A 429 1.92 10.91 -16.46
CA THR A 429 2.45 9.60 -16.04
C THR A 429 3.46 9.05 -17.05
N ALA A 430 3.23 9.23 -18.35
CA ALA A 430 4.17 8.81 -19.38
C ALA A 430 5.52 9.52 -19.22
N ASN A 431 5.50 10.84 -18.97
CA ASN A 431 6.70 11.64 -18.70
C ASN A 431 7.40 11.21 -17.40
N GLU A 432 6.65 10.97 -16.32
CA GLU A 432 7.22 10.43 -15.08
C GLU A 432 7.90 9.07 -15.29
N LEU A 433 7.28 8.18 -16.08
CA LEU A 433 7.86 6.87 -16.41
C LEU A 433 9.10 6.99 -17.29
N TYR A 434 9.12 7.95 -18.21
CA TYR A 434 10.27 8.27 -19.04
C TYR A 434 11.45 8.70 -18.15
N ASP A 435 11.24 9.65 -17.23
CA ASP A 435 12.26 10.08 -16.26
C ASP A 435 12.74 8.95 -15.33
N LEU A 436 11.88 7.96 -15.07
CA LEU A 436 12.25 6.80 -14.27
C LEU A 436 13.15 5.81 -15.01
N THR A 437 13.21 5.84 -16.34
CA THR A 437 14.13 4.96 -17.10
C THR A 437 15.58 5.20 -16.71
N ASP A 438 15.97 6.47 -16.54
CA ASP A 438 17.29 6.88 -16.04
C ASP A 438 17.57 6.41 -14.61
N LYS A 439 16.52 6.13 -13.83
CA LYS A 439 16.61 5.69 -12.43
C LYS A 439 16.43 4.18 -12.25
N LEU A 440 16.26 3.38 -13.32
CA LEU A 440 16.05 1.92 -13.23
C LEU A 440 17.18 1.18 -12.51
N PHE A 441 18.41 1.72 -12.52
CA PHE A 441 19.52 1.16 -11.75
C PHE A 441 19.24 1.10 -10.24
N LYS A 442 18.35 1.94 -9.70
CA LYS A 442 17.92 1.91 -8.29
C LYS A 442 17.02 0.71 -7.98
N CYS A 443 16.40 0.09 -8.98
CA CYS A 443 15.57 -1.10 -8.85
C CYS A 443 16.38 -2.40 -8.99
N LYS A 444 17.72 -2.31 -9.00
CA LYS A 444 18.62 -3.44 -9.17
C LYS A 444 19.66 -3.52 -8.05
N SER A 445 19.90 -4.73 -7.57
CA SER A 445 21.07 -5.11 -6.76
C SER A 445 21.44 -6.56 -7.05
N ASP A 446 22.40 -7.14 -6.32
CA ASP A 446 22.82 -8.54 -6.52
C ASP A 446 21.67 -9.55 -6.32
N HIS A 447 20.66 -9.16 -5.52
CA HIS A 447 19.50 -9.97 -5.18
C HIS A 447 18.16 -9.33 -5.56
N VAL A 448 18.17 -8.20 -6.29
CA VAL A 448 16.94 -7.52 -6.74
C VAL A 448 17.01 -7.30 -8.23
N TYR A 449 15.99 -7.79 -8.94
CA TYR A 449 15.92 -7.80 -10.40
C TYR A 449 14.61 -7.18 -10.84
N THR A 450 14.62 -6.30 -11.85
CA THR A 450 13.42 -6.09 -12.65
C THR A 450 13.12 -7.36 -13.45
N MET A 451 11.89 -7.52 -13.94
CA MET A 451 11.53 -8.67 -14.77
C MET A 451 12.44 -8.79 -16.01
N PHE A 452 12.81 -7.66 -16.62
CA PHE A 452 13.76 -7.61 -17.73
C PHE A 452 15.13 -8.17 -17.32
N GLU A 453 15.71 -7.66 -16.22
CA GLU A 453 17.01 -8.11 -15.72
C GLU A 453 17.00 -9.58 -15.28
N TRP A 454 15.88 -10.05 -14.72
CA TRP A 454 15.70 -11.45 -14.36
C TRP A 454 15.79 -12.35 -15.60
N LEU A 455 15.05 -12.02 -16.67
CA LEU A 455 15.07 -12.76 -17.93
C LEU A 455 16.43 -12.66 -18.62
N LYS A 456 17.09 -11.50 -18.57
CA LYS A 456 18.46 -11.28 -19.07
C LYS A 456 19.44 -12.21 -18.34
N SER A 457 19.32 -12.33 -17.01
CA SER A 457 20.20 -13.22 -16.23
C SER A 457 20.06 -14.71 -16.60
N ILE A 458 18.86 -15.15 -16.99
CA ILE A 458 18.63 -16.52 -17.49
C ILE A 458 19.16 -16.68 -18.92
N TYR A 459 18.95 -15.67 -19.76
CA TYR A 459 19.45 -15.66 -21.14
C TYR A 459 20.99 -15.71 -21.19
N GLU A 460 21.65 -15.02 -20.26
CA GLU A 460 23.11 -15.04 -20.09
C GLU A 460 23.64 -16.30 -19.37
N GLY A 461 22.74 -17.18 -18.89
CA GLY A 461 23.11 -18.41 -18.18
C GLY A 461 23.62 -18.19 -16.75
N LYS A 462 23.42 -17.01 -16.16
CA LYS A 462 23.77 -16.71 -14.76
C LYS A 462 22.81 -17.40 -13.78
N ASN A 463 21.52 -17.46 -14.14
CA ASN A 463 20.48 -18.08 -13.35
C ASN A 463 19.75 -19.19 -14.12
N GLU A 464 19.28 -20.21 -13.40
CA GLU A 464 18.40 -21.22 -13.95
C GLU A 464 16.91 -20.79 -13.86
N PRO A 465 16.05 -21.23 -14.79
CA PRO A 465 14.62 -20.96 -14.74
C PRO A 465 13.95 -21.49 -13.47
N SER A 466 12.84 -20.86 -13.10
CA SER A 466 12.05 -21.22 -11.93
C SER A 466 11.30 -22.53 -12.15
N ARG A 467 11.00 -23.27 -11.05
CA ARG A 467 10.16 -24.47 -11.11
C ARG A 467 8.75 -24.13 -11.62
N ASN A 468 8.09 -25.10 -12.24
CA ASN A 468 6.69 -24.94 -12.67
C ASN A 468 5.68 -25.27 -11.56
N GLU A 469 4.39 -25.15 -11.88
CA GLU A 469 3.27 -25.45 -10.96
C GLU A 469 3.23 -26.90 -10.44
N PHE A 470 3.98 -27.82 -11.08
CA PHE A 470 4.12 -29.22 -10.66
C PHE A 470 5.41 -29.47 -9.86
N ASP A 471 6.09 -28.41 -9.42
CA ASP A 471 7.36 -28.45 -8.70
C ASP A 471 8.53 -29.08 -9.49
N LEU A 472 8.42 -29.11 -10.82
CA LEU A 472 9.49 -29.59 -11.70
C LEU A 472 10.41 -28.45 -12.11
N ASP A 473 11.72 -28.67 -12.00
CA ASP A 473 12.73 -27.79 -12.60
C ASP A 473 12.76 -27.95 -14.14
N TYR A 474 13.54 -27.10 -14.83
CA TYR A 474 13.61 -27.11 -16.28
C TYR A 474 14.04 -28.48 -16.85
N ASN A 475 14.99 -29.16 -16.20
CA ASN A 475 15.46 -30.47 -16.62
C ASN A 475 14.38 -31.55 -16.43
N GLY A 476 13.65 -31.52 -15.31
CA GLY A 476 12.51 -32.36 -15.03
C GLY A 476 11.36 -32.13 -16.01
N TYR A 477 11.11 -30.89 -16.38
CA TYR A 477 10.15 -30.54 -17.43
C TYR A 477 10.54 -31.16 -18.79
N LEU A 478 11.80 -31.03 -19.22
CA LEU A 478 12.27 -31.65 -20.46
C LEU A 478 12.16 -33.18 -20.40
N ALA A 479 12.48 -33.79 -19.25
CA ALA A 479 12.35 -35.23 -19.03
C ALA A 479 10.90 -35.70 -19.18
N GLU A 480 9.95 -34.94 -18.65
CA GLU A 480 8.53 -35.23 -18.79
C GLU A 480 8.05 -35.09 -20.24
N GLN A 481 8.48 -34.06 -20.96
CA GLN A 481 8.13 -33.90 -22.39
C GLN A 481 8.65 -35.04 -23.26
N LYS A 482 9.86 -35.55 -22.95
CA LYS A 482 10.39 -36.75 -23.59
C LYS A 482 9.56 -37.99 -23.25
N ARG A 483 9.17 -38.16 -21.98
CA ARG A 483 8.29 -39.26 -21.54
C ARG A 483 6.94 -39.23 -22.25
N MET A 484 6.40 -38.04 -22.49
CA MET A 484 5.15 -37.81 -23.23
C MET A 484 5.30 -37.95 -24.76
N GLY A 485 6.49 -38.25 -25.28
CA GLY A 485 6.74 -38.42 -26.71
C GLY A 485 6.74 -37.11 -27.52
N LYS A 486 6.78 -35.95 -26.86
CA LYS A 486 6.83 -34.62 -27.51
C LYS A 486 8.25 -34.17 -27.85
N LEU A 487 9.26 -34.87 -27.32
CA LEU A 487 10.69 -34.55 -27.47
C LEU A 487 11.50 -35.84 -27.62
N ASP A 488 12.48 -35.84 -28.52
CA ASP A 488 13.45 -36.92 -28.66
C ASP A 488 14.70 -36.66 -27.78
N ALA A 489 15.61 -37.64 -27.72
CA ALA A 489 16.81 -37.52 -26.88
C ALA A 489 17.79 -36.44 -27.38
N ALA A 490 17.87 -36.22 -28.69
CA ALA A 490 18.73 -35.21 -29.28
C ALA A 490 18.17 -33.80 -29.08
N GLY A 491 16.85 -33.62 -29.24
CA GLY A 491 16.15 -32.37 -28.98
C GLY A 491 16.18 -31.97 -27.51
N MET A 492 16.08 -32.93 -26.59
CA MET A 492 16.27 -32.67 -25.16
C MET A 492 17.64 -32.03 -24.87
N GLU A 493 18.71 -32.60 -25.42
CA GLU A 493 20.06 -32.13 -25.11
C GLU A 493 20.38 -30.79 -25.76
N ARG A 494 19.80 -30.51 -26.94
CA ARG A 494 19.83 -29.17 -27.53
C ARG A 494 19.15 -28.14 -26.64
N LEU A 495 17.93 -28.44 -26.16
CA LEU A 495 17.14 -27.50 -25.36
C LEU A 495 17.74 -27.24 -23.97
N LYS A 496 18.43 -28.22 -23.38
CA LYS A 496 19.16 -28.02 -22.11
C LYS A 496 20.20 -26.90 -22.17
N THR A 497 20.87 -26.74 -23.31
CA THR A 497 21.92 -25.73 -23.51
C THR A 497 21.43 -24.44 -24.15
N ASP A 498 20.23 -24.45 -24.73
CA ASP A 498 19.66 -23.31 -25.43
C ASP A 498 19.10 -22.29 -24.43
N CYS A 499 19.88 -21.22 -24.19
CA CYS A 499 19.52 -20.18 -23.23
C CYS A 499 18.24 -19.42 -23.65
N TRP A 500 17.97 -19.30 -24.95
CA TRP A 500 16.73 -18.68 -25.42
C TRP A 500 15.50 -19.52 -25.06
N GLU A 501 15.56 -20.83 -25.23
CA GLU A 501 14.45 -21.71 -24.86
C GLU A 501 14.26 -21.81 -23.34
N LYS A 502 15.33 -21.67 -22.54
CA LYS A 502 15.23 -21.46 -21.08
C LYS A 502 14.51 -20.17 -20.72
N THR A 503 14.88 -19.04 -21.33
CA THR A 503 14.24 -17.74 -21.07
C THR A 503 12.77 -17.76 -21.49
N LYS A 504 12.46 -18.34 -22.65
CA LYS A 504 11.09 -18.51 -23.12
C LYS A 504 10.25 -19.42 -22.21
N TYR A 505 10.86 -20.45 -21.62
CA TYR A 505 10.19 -21.24 -20.59
C TYR A 505 9.85 -20.38 -19.36
N GLU A 506 10.79 -19.57 -18.88
CA GLU A 506 10.54 -18.68 -17.73
C GLU A 506 9.42 -17.67 -18.01
N MET A 507 9.42 -17.06 -19.21
CA MET A 507 8.36 -16.15 -19.66
C MET A 507 6.98 -16.80 -19.62
N ASN A 508 6.85 -18.05 -20.09
CA ASN A 508 5.57 -18.74 -20.14
C ASN A 508 5.17 -19.38 -18.79
N ASN A 509 6.11 -19.51 -17.86
CA ASN A 509 5.91 -20.14 -16.56
C ASN A 509 5.69 -19.08 -15.47
N MET A 510 6.79 -18.61 -14.87
CA MET A 510 6.75 -17.74 -13.71
C MET A 510 6.25 -16.34 -14.06
N PHE A 511 6.70 -15.75 -15.18
CA PHE A 511 6.35 -14.37 -15.51
C PHE A 511 4.83 -14.18 -15.68
N VAL A 512 4.17 -14.95 -16.56
CA VAL A 512 2.72 -14.80 -16.81
C VAL A 512 1.87 -15.03 -15.55
N SER A 513 2.20 -16.07 -14.78
CA SER A 513 1.40 -16.47 -13.61
C SER A 513 1.56 -15.49 -12.45
N THR A 514 2.80 -15.05 -12.18
CA THR A 514 3.10 -14.19 -11.04
C THR A 514 2.77 -12.73 -11.30
N ASN A 515 2.91 -12.23 -12.54
CA ASN A 515 2.49 -10.87 -12.91
C ASN A 515 1.00 -10.65 -12.58
N ARG A 516 0.15 -11.63 -12.93
CA ARG A 516 -1.27 -11.64 -12.56
C ARG A 516 -1.51 -11.74 -11.05
N ALA A 517 -0.68 -12.49 -10.34
CA ALA A 517 -0.84 -12.72 -8.92
C ALA A 517 -0.44 -11.51 -8.06
N THR A 518 0.66 -10.83 -8.41
CA THR A 518 1.17 -9.64 -7.70
C THR A 518 0.28 -8.42 -7.90
N TYR A 519 -0.39 -8.32 -9.05
CA TYR A 519 -1.43 -7.31 -9.28
C TYR A 519 -2.56 -7.39 -8.23
N GLY A 520 -2.84 -8.60 -7.71
CA GLY A 520 -3.76 -8.82 -6.60
C GLY A 520 -5.24 -8.95 -6.98
N LYS A 521 -5.67 -8.34 -8.10
CA LYS A 521 -7.04 -8.42 -8.67
C LYS A 521 -7.09 -9.37 -9.87
N VAL A 522 -7.06 -10.67 -9.59
CA VAL A 522 -6.93 -11.75 -10.59
C VAL A 522 -8.01 -11.74 -11.68
N SER A 523 -9.23 -11.29 -11.39
CA SER A 523 -10.35 -11.26 -12.34
C SER A 523 -10.31 -10.11 -13.34
N THR A 524 -9.69 -8.99 -12.96
CA THR A 524 -9.66 -7.75 -13.76
C THR A 524 -8.26 -7.46 -14.31
N PHE A 525 -7.31 -8.37 -14.10
CA PHE A 525 -5.92 -8.21 -14.52
C PHE A 525 -5.80 -8.02 -16.04
N CYS A 526 -5.04 -6.98 -16.40
CA CYS A 526 -4.45 -6.75 -17.71
C CYS A 526 -2.99 -6.36 -17.46
N PRO A 527 -2.01 -6.89 -18.22
CA PRO A 527 -0.59 -6.54 -18.02
C PRO A 527 -0.21 -5.17 -18.59
N ILE A 528 -1.11 -4.52 -19.34
CA ILE A 528 -0.91 -3.17 -19.87
C ILE A 528 -1.20 -2.17 -18.74
N LEU A 529 -0.23 -1.31 -18.45
CA LEU A 529 -0.36 -0.27 -17.44
C LEU A 529 -1.46 0.74 -17.82
N SER A 530 -2.28 1.11 -16.85
CA SER A 530 -3.39 2.04 -17.05
C SER A 530 -3.37 3.18 -16.03
N LYS A 531 -3.89 4.35 -16.42
CA LYS A 531 -4.12 5.52 -15.53
C LYS A 531 -4.87 5.16 -14.25
N HIS A 532 -5.74 4.15 -14.30
CA HIS A 532 -6.52 3.70 -13.14
C HIS A 532 -5.69 2.95 -12.09
N ASP A 533 -4.52 2.46 -12.46
CA ASP A 533 -3.59 1.81 -11.52
C ASP A 533 -2.78 2.86 -10.73
N MET A 534 -2.69 4.10 -11.23
CA MET A 534 -1.92 5.19 -10.64
C MET A 534 -2.75 5.94 -9.59
N VAL A 535 -2.58 5.57 -8.32
CA VAL A 535 -3.33 6.17 -7.19
C VAL A 535 -2.51 7.26 -6.47
N GLN A 536 -1.20 7.32 -6.72
CA GLN A 536 -0.25 8.26 -6.13
C GLN A 536 0.87 8.56 -7.15
N GLU A 537 1.76 9.50 -6.83
CA GLU A 537 2.95 9.81 -7.63
C GLU A 537 3.81 8.56 -7.89
N THR A 538 4.31 8.42 -9.11
CA THR A 538 5.03 7.21 -9.57
C THR A 538 6.28 6.92 -8.72
N GLU A 539 7.02 7.96 -8.31
CA GLU A 539 8.24 7.82 -7.49
C GLU A 539 7.95 7.26 -6.08
N LYS A 540 6.80 7.59 -5.48
CA LYS A 540 6.39 7.05 -4.16
C LYS A 540 5.99 5.58 -4.25
N MET A 541 5.39 5.18 -5.37
CA MET A 541 4.95 3.82 -5.62
C MET A 541 6.10 2.89 -6.03
N LEU A 542 7.19 3.42 -6.60
CA LEU A 542 8.33 2.67 -7.10
C LEU A 542 9.03 1.84 -6.01
N VAL A 543 9.18 0.54 -6.26
CA VAL A 543 9.91 -0.39 -5.40
C VAL A 543 11.37 -0.41 -5.82
N THR A 544 12.24 0.21 -5.01
CA THR A 544 13.70 0.21 -5.22
C THR A 544 14.37 -0.95 -4.47
N ALA A 545 15.60 -1.30 -4.87
CA ALA A 545 16.41 -2.31 -4.20
C ALA A 545 16.65 -1.93 -2.72
N GLU A 546 16.93 -0.65 -2.45
CA GLU A 546 17.09 -0.13 -1.08
C GLU A 546 15.84 -0.37 -0.22
N ARG A 547 14.64 -0.08 -0.75
CA ARG A 547 13.38 -0.31 -0.02
C ARG A 547 13.14 -1.80 0.26
N ILE A 548 13.50 -2.68 -0.67
CA ILE A 548 13.43 -4.14 -0.48
C ILE A 548 14.41 -4.60 0.60
N GLU A 549 15.66 -4.15 0.54
CA GLU A 549 16.71 -4.50 1.49
C GLU A 549 16.37 -3.99 2.89
N GLU A 550 15.84 -2.77 3.01
CA GLU A 550 15.35 -2.22 4.27
C GLU A 550 14.17 -3.05 4.83
N ALA A 551 13.23 -3.46 3.96
CA ALA A 551 12.10 -4.28 4.38
C ALA A 551 12.54 -5.65 4.88
N ILE A 552 13.46 -6.32 4.17
CA ILE A 552 14.09 -7.58 4.59
C ILE A 552 14.82 -7.40 5.92
N LYS A 553 15.60 -6.33 6.05
CA LYS A 553 16.35 -6.00 7.28
C LYS A 553 15.43 -5.85 8.47
N LYS A 554 14.33 -5.10 8.36
CA LYS A 554 13.34 -4.92 9.44
C LYS A 554 12.74 -6.25 9.91
N VAL A 555 12.50 -7.21 9.01
CA VAL A 555 12.03 -8.55 9.41
C VAL A 555 13.14 -9.33 10.12
N ARG A 556 14.38 -9.31 9.59
CA ARG A 556 15.55 -9.99 10.18
C ARG A 556 15.95 -9.42 11.54
N GLU A 557 15.77 -8.13 11.77
CA GLU A 557 16.04 -7.51 13.08
C GLU A 557 15.18 -8.14 14.18
N VAL A 558 13.96 -8.58 13.83
CA VAL A 558 13.09 -9.32 14.74
C VAL A 558 13.41 -10.82 14.68
N ASP A 559 13.29 -11.45 13.52
CA ASP A 559 13.54 -12.88 13.30
C ASP A 559 14.89 -13.11 12.61
N TYR A 560 15.97 -13.08 13.40
CA TYR A 560 17.33 -13.10 12.88
C TYR A 560 17.69 -14.40 12.14
N SER A 561 16.98 -15.49 12.43
CA SER A 561 17.26 -16.80 11.83
C SER A 561 16.51 -17.06 10.51
N LEU A 562 15.83 -16.05 9.96
CA LEU A 562 14.93 -16.17 8.81
C LEU A 562 15.56 -16.86 7.61
N PHE A 563 16.74 -16.41 7.20
CA PHE A 563 17.43 -16.87 5.99
C PHE A 563 18.60 -17.82 6.28
N TYR A 564 18.80 -18.20 7.55
CA TYR A 564 19.85 -19.13 7.95
C TYR A 564 19.42 -20.58 7.73
N ARG A 565 20.36 -21.38 7.26
CA ARG A 565 20.16 -22.78 6.87
C ARG A 565 21.34 -23.59 7.35
N GLU A 566 21.08 -24.79 7.87
CA GLU A 566 22.15 -25.71 8.22
C GLU A 566 22.73 -26.35 6.95
N VAL A 567 24.01 -26.10 6.71
CA VAL A 567 24.80 -26.69 5.62
C VAL A 567 25.96 -27.49 6.23
N ILE A 568 26.45 -28.48 5.49
CA ILE A 568 27.57 -29.30 5.96
C ILE A 568 28.88 -28.69 5.45
N PHE A 569 29.68 -28.19 6.38
CA PHE A 569 31.07 -27.83 6.14
C PHE A 569 31.95 -29.08 6.16
N SER A 570 32.82 -29.22 5.17
CA SER A 570 33.75 -30.35 5.04
C SER A 570 35.12 -29.82 4.64
N ASP A 571 36.11 -30.12 5.46
CA ASP A 571 37.53 -29.91 5.18
C ASP A 571 38.34 -31.12 5.67
N PRO A 572 38.43 -32.18 4.84
CA PRO A 572 39.17 -33.37 5.20
C PRO A 572 40.67 -33.12 5.42
N MET A 573 41.25 -32.07 4.82
CA MET A 573 42.68 -31.75 4.96
C MET A 573 43.03 -31.30 6.37
N HIS A 574 42.11 -30.60 7.03
CA HIS A 574 42.26 -30.17 8.43
C HIS A 574 41.46 -31.03 9.42
N GLY A 575 41.03 -32.22 9.00
CA GLY A 575 40.41 -33.24 9.86
C GLY A 575 38.91 -33.07 10.13
N VAL A 576 38.19 -32.32 9.29
CA VAL A 576 36.75 -32.09 9.38
C VAL A 576 36.02 -32.81 8.25
N ASN A 577 35.37 -33.93 8.56
CA ASN A 577 34.62 -34.68 7.53
C ASN A 577 33.24 -34.05 7.26
N ALA A 578 32.53 -33.67 8.31
CA ALA A 578 31.20 -33.06 8.22
C ALA A 578 30.90 -32.32 9.53
N GLU A 579 30.77 -30.99 9.46
CA GLU A 579 30.35 -30.13 10.56
C GLU A 579 29.13 -29.31 10.12
N PRO A 580 28.01 -29.32 10.86
CA PRO A 580 26.85 -28.49 10.53
C PRO A 580 27.12 -27.02 10.87
N VAL A 581 26.99 -26.14 9.88
CA VAL A 581 27.16 -24.69 10.02
C VAL A 581 25.93 -23.95 9.50
N GLN A 582 25.62 -22.81 10.10
CA GLN A 582 24.51 -21.94 9.70
C GLN A 582 25.01 -20.98 8.63
N LYS A 583 24.47 -21.10 7.42
CA LYS A 583 24.75 -20.24 6.28
C LYS A 583 23.53 -19.38 5.97
N GLU A 584 23.74 -18.09 5.85
CA GLU A 584 22.69 -17.15 5.43
C GLU A 584 22.59 -17.11 3.91
N VAL A 585 21.37 -17.25 3.37
CA VAL A 585 21.13 -17.21 1.93
C VAL A 585 19.87 -16.39 1.65
N PHE A 586 20.09 -15.18 1.13
CA PHE A 586 19.03 -14.24 0.76
C PHE A 586 18.19 -14.76 -0.41
N PRO A 587 16.91 -14.33 -0.49
CA PRO A 587 16.08 -14.57 -1.65
C PRO A 587 16.45 -13.61 -2.78
N ASP A 588 16.28 -14.06 -4.02
CA ASP A 588 16.28 -13.16 -5.17
C ASP A 588 14.85 -12.62 -5.36
N VAL A 589 14.73 -11.29 -5.31
CA VAL A 589 13.50 -10.53 -5.45
C VAL A 589 13.33 -10.08 -6.89
N ILE A 590 12.22 -10.44 -7.50
CA ILE A 590 11.90 -10.16 -8.89
C ILE A 590 10.72 -9.18 -8.93
N LEU A 591 10.92 -8.04 -9.57
CA LEU A 591 9.95 -6.95 -9.71
C LEU A 591 9.18 -7.10 -11.02
N MET A 592 7.88 -7.41 -10.90
CA MET A 592 6.96 -7.58 -12.02
C MET A 592 6.54 -6.23 -12.60
N PRO A 593 6.38 -6.12 -13.93
CA PRO A 593 6.00 -4.89 -14.62
C PRO A 593 4.50 -4.62 -14.45
N ASN A 594 4.09 -4.32 -13.22
CA ASN A 594 2.73 -3.93 -12.87
C ASN A 594 2.73 -3.04 -11.62
N VAL A 595 1.59 -2.39 -11.41
CA VAL A 595 1.23 -1.77 -10.14
C VAL A 595 0.41 -2.75 -9.33
N GLY A 596 0.97 -3.26 -8.24
CA GLY A 596 0.38 -4.36 -7.49
C GLY A 596 0.17 -4.09 -6.00
N MET A 597 -0.57 -4.98 -5.36
CA MET A 597 -0.84 -4.94 -3.91
C MET A 597 -0.50 -6.26 -3.21
N LYS A 598 0.04 -7.24 -3.92
CA LYS A 598 0.41 -8.54 -3.38
C LYS A 598 1.82 -8.93 -3.76
N ALA A 599 2.46 -9.67 -2.87
CA ALA A 599 3.73 -10.33 -3.12
C ALA A 599 3.55 -11.84 -3.04
N MET A 600 4.46 -12.57 -3.67
CA MET A 600 4.43 -14.02 -3.71
C MET A 600 5.83 -14.59 -3.45
N MET A 601 5.88 -15.68 -2.71
CA MET A 601 7.04 -16.56 -2.68
C MET A 601 6.79 -17.68 -3.68
N TRP A 602 7.51 -17.68 -4.81
CA TRP A 602 7.33 -18.65 -5.89
C TRP A 602 8.01 -19.99 -5.57
N GLN A 603 9.24 -19.93 -5.04
CA GLN A 603 9.98 -21.12 -4.62
C GLN A 603 10.94 -20.85 -3.46
N GLU A 604 11.07 -21.82 -2.56
CA GLU A 604 11.94 -21.77 -1.38
C GLU A 604 13.41 -21.99 -1.71
N THR A 605 13.71 -22.63 -2.84
CA THR A 605 15.07 -22.92 -3.32
C THR A 605 15.08 -22.91 -4.84
N ALA A 606 16.20 -22.49 -5.44
CA ALA A 606 16.40 -22.53 -6.90
C ALA A 606 16.66 -23.93 -7.44
N GLY A 607 17.06 -24.88 -6.59
CA GLY A 607 17.29 -26.26 -7.00
C GLY A 607 17.08 -27.28 -5.89
N VAL A 608 17.62 -28.50 -6.07
CA VAL A 608 17.52 -29.58 -5.08
C VAL A 608 18.32 -29.26 -3.82
N LYS A 609 19.43 -28.54 -3.97
CA LYS A 609 20.28 -28.14 -2.85
C LYS A 609 19.56 -27.10 -1.99
N ARG A 610 19.71 -27.25 -0.67
CA ARG A 610 19.04 -26.40 0.33
C ARG A 610 19.68 -25.04 0.50
N ASP A 611 20.91 -24.84 0.01
CA ASP A 611 21.71 -23.62 0.17
C ASP A 611 21.62 -22.68 -1.03
N THR A 612 20.60 -22.84 -1.88
CA THR A 612 20.36 -21.96 -3.04
C THR A 612 19.27 -20.92 -2.77
N SER A 613 19.38 -19.74 -3.38
CA SER A 613 18.43 -18.64 -3.24
C SER A 613 16.95 -19.03 -3.48
N ALA A 614 16.04 -18.34 -2.80
CA ALA A 614 14.59 -18.43 -3.02
C ALA A 614 14.15 -17.42 -4.09
N ARG A 615 12.92 -17.55 -4.62
CA ARG A 615 12.35 -16.56 -5.56
C ARG A 615 11.18 -15.83 -4.92
N PHE A 616 11.39 -14.56 -4.62
CA PHE A 616 10.35 -13.66 -4.13
C PHE A 616 9.91 -12.78 -5.29
N VAL A 617 8.61 -12.56 -5.42
CA VAL A 617 8.03 -11.80 -6.53
C VAL A 617 7.19 -10.67 -5.96
N PHE A 618 7.54 -9.45 -6.36
CA PHE A 618 6.90 -8.21 -5.95
C PHE A 618 6.51 -7.43 -7.20
N PRO A 619 5.53 -6.54 -7.14
CA PRO A 619 5.30 -5.59 -8.22
C PRO A 619 6.40 -4.52 -8.23
N VAL A 620 6.76 -3.99 -9.40
CA VAL A 620 7.74 -2.89 -9.53
C VAL A 620 7.21 -1.59 -8.94
N MET A 621 5.89 -1.44 -8.89
CA MET A 621 5.19 -0.36 -8.21
C MET A 621 4.13 -0.92 -7.27
N THR A 622 3.98 -0.33 -6.08
CA THR A 622 2.95 -0.79 -5.14
C THR A 622 2.20 0.35 -4.47
N ILE A 623 0.89 0.15 -4.32
CA ILE A 623 -0.01 1.00 -3.52
C ILE A 623 -0.18 0.49 -2.08
N TYR A 624 0.45 -0.65 -1.74
CA TYR A 624 0.31 -1.29 -0.45
C TYR A 624 1.59 -1.17 0.38
N SER A 625 1.51 -1.47 1.67
CA SER A 625 2.69 -1.46 2.54
C SER A 625 3.69 -2.53 2.10
N LEU A 626 4.83 -2.08 1.55
CA LEU A 626 5.93 -2.97 1.16
C LEU A 626 6.43 -3.80 2.35
N GLN A 627 6.46 -3.20 3.54
CA GLN A 627 6.85 -3.89 4.77
C GLN A 627 5.90 -5.04 5.10
N ASP A 628 4.59 -4.85 4.91
CA ASP A 628 3.59 -5.87 5.22
C ASP A 628 3.67 -7.02 4.22
N MET A 629 3.82 -6.70 2.93
CA MET A 629 4.04 -7.67 1.86
C MET A 629 5.32 -8.48 2.11
N MET A 630 6.38 -7.85 2.60
CA MET A 630 7.63 -8.52 2.95
C MET A 630 7.45 -9.48 4.13
N ILE A 631 6.78 -9.05 5.21
CA ILE A 631 6.50 -9.91 6.38
C ILE A 631 5.68 -11.14 5.97
N GLU A 632 4.64 -10.96 5.15
CA GLU A 632 3.83 -12.05 4.62
C GLU A 632 4.65 -13.05 3.80
N THR A 633 5.48 -12.53 2.90
CA THR A 633 6.33 -13.34 2.01
C THR A 633 7.38 -14.12 2.80
N CYS A 634 7.98 -13.49 3.81
CA CYS A 634 8.91 -14.13 4.74
C CYS A 634 8.24 -15.22 5.58
N GLY A 635 7.00 -15.00 6.04
CA GLY A 635 6.21 -16.02 6.71
C GLY A 635 5.92 -17.23 5.81
N ARG A 636 5.54 -17.00 4.55
CA ARG A 636 5.40 -18.07 3.54
C ARG A 636 6.70 -18.85 3.37
N PHE A 637 7.81 -18.14 3.23
CA PHE A 637 9.13 -18.74 3.10
C PHE A 637 9.50 -19.60 4.31
N ARG A 638 9.30 -19.11 5.55
CA ARG A 638 9.54 -19.88 6.78
C ARG A 638 8.83 -21.22 6.76
N TRP A 639 7.55 -21.20 6.40
CA TRP A 639 6.73 -22.40 6.36
C TRP A 639 7.22 -23.40 5.30
N GLU A 640 7.39 -22.95 4.05
CA GLU A 640 7.77 -23.84 2.95
C GLU A 640 9.22 -24.33 3.06
N MET A 641 10.13 -23.50 3.55
CA MET A 641 11.51 -23.92 3.83
C MET A 641 11.56 -24.99 4.91
N CYS A 642 10.75 -24.88 5.97
CA CYS A 642 10.63 -25.93 6.98
C CYS A 642 10.10 -27.24 6.37
N ARG A 643 9.06 -27.18 5.52
CA ARG A 643 8.56 -28.36 4.80
C ARG A 643 9.64 -29.00 3.93
N LYS A 644 10.44 -28.21 3.23
CA LYS A 644 11.55 -28.69 2.39
C LYS A 644 12.64 -29.38 3.21
N ILE A 645 12.97 -28.83 4.38
CA ILE A 645 13.97 -29.42 5.29
C ILE A 645 13.50 -30.78 5.83
N GLN A 646 12.24 -30.87 6.26
CA GLN A 646 11.67 -32.08 6.87
C GLN A 646 11.22 -33.14 5.84
N GLY A 647 11.02 -32.75 4.57
CA GLY A 647 10.61 -33.67 3.51
C GLY A 647 9.28 -34.36 3.83
N MET A 648 9.24 -35.69 3.77
CA MET A 648 8.02 -36.48 4.04
C MET A 648 7.51 -36.35 5.49
N ARG A 649 8.37 -35.97 6.44
CA ARG A 649 8.05 -35.88 7.87
C ARG A 649 7.64 -34.47 8.31
N TRP A 650 7.36 -33.57 7.37
CA TRP A 650 7.00 -32.17 7.67
C TRP A 650 5.78 -31.99 8.58
N ASN A 651 4.88 -32.98 8.63
CA ASN A 651 3.71 -32.99 9.50
C ASN A 651 3.73 -34.15 10.52
N ASP A 652 4.91 -34.70 10.81
CA ASP A 652 5.07 -35.78 11.78
C ASP A 652 5.46 -35.18 13.14
N ILE A 653 4.56 -35.26 14.13
CA ILE A 653 4.80 -34.71 15.47
C ILE A 653 5.89 -35.46 16.25
N THR A 654 6.27 -36.67 15.83
CA THR A 654 7.40 -37.40 16.42
C THR A 654 8.73 -36.73 16.12
N GLU A 655 8.81 -35.99 15.00
CA GLU A 655 9.90 -35.09 14.65
C GLU A 655 9.46 -33.64 14.80
N LYS A 656 9.78 -33.06 15.96
CA LYS A 656 9.39 -31.69 16.29
C LYS A 656 10.01 -30.68 15.34
N SER A 657 9.17 -30.00 14.58
CA SER A 657 9.51 -28.92 13.66
C SER A 657 8.46 -27.82 13.73
N LEU A 658 8.75 -26.66 13.14
CA LEU A 658 7.79 -25.56 13.06
C LEU A 658 6.45 -26.06 12.49
N THR A 659 6.49 -26.77 11.38
CA THR A 659 5.28 -27.20 10.68
C THR A 659 4.58 -28.34 11.39
N SER A 660 5.29 -29.32 11.95
CA SER A 660 4.64 -30.44 12.66
C SER A 660 3.99 -29.99 13.96
N GLU A 661 4.67 -29.18 14.78
CA GLU A 661 4.08 -28.64 16.01
C GLU A 661 2.93 -27.67 15.72
N TYR A 662 3.04 -26.83 14.69
CA TYR A 662 1.99 -25.87 14.35
C TYR A 662 0.75 -26.57 13.73
N CYS A 663 0.94 -27.57 12.88
CA CYS A 663 -0.16 -28.39 12.38
C CYS A 663 -0.89 -29.14 13.51
N ASP A 664 -0.16 -29.76 14.43
CA ASP A 664 -0.74 -30.43 15.59
C ASP A 664 -1.55 -29.45 16.47
N TYR A 665 -0.97 -28.27 16.71
CA TYR A 665 -1.64 -27.17 17.41
C TYR A 665 -2.98 -26.79 16.77
N ILE A 666 -3.00 -26.54 15.46
CA ILE A 666 -4.22 -26.16 14.73
C ILE A 666 -5.20 -27.32 14.59
N GLN A 667 -4.73 -28.55 14.48
CA GLN A 667 -5.59 -29.73 14.34
C GLN A 667 -6.33 -30.05 15.66
N TYR A 668 -5.64 -29.92 16.80
CA TYR A 668 -6.17 -30.33 18.11
C TYR A 668 -6.58 -29.15 19.01
N TYR A 669 -6.63 -27.92 18.49
CA TYR A 669 -6.94 -26.70 19.25
C TYR A 669 -8.21 -26.79 20.10
N ARG A 670 -9.25 -27.50 19.64
CA ARG A 670 -10.53 -27.66 20.38
C ARG A 670 -10.33 -28.38 21.72
N LYS A 671 -9.47 -29.39 21.74
CA LYS A 671 -9.19 -30.25 22.91
C LYS A 671 -8.04 -29.71 23.78
N ASN A 672 -7.28 -28.74 23.29
CA ASN A 672 -6.15 -28.16 24.01
C ASN A 672 -6.63 -27.41 25.27
N ARG A 673 -6.06 -27.74 26.43
CA ARG A 673 -6.39 -27.14 27.73
C ARG A 673 -5.67 -25.81 27.98
N ASP A 674 -4.59 -25.55 27.25
CA ASP A 674 -3.81 -24.31 27.34
C ASP A 674 -4.43 -23.14 26.55
N LEU A 675 -5.56 -23.37 25.87
CA LEU A 675 -6.30 -22.36 25.11
C LEU A 675 -7.60 -21.98 25.81
N SER A 676 -7.82 -20.67 25.96
CA SER A 676 -9.11 -20.12 26.40
C SER A 676 -10.22 -20.35 25.38
N THR A 677 -11.48 -20.26 25.80
CA THR A 677 -12.64 -20.35 24.91
C THR A 677 -12.60 -19.31 23.80
N GLU A 678 -12.20 -18.08 24.13
CA GLU A 678 -12.03 -16.98 23.18
C GLU A 678 -10.92 -17.27 22.16
N ALA A 679 -9.77 -17.79 22.62
CA ALA A 679 -8.66 -18.17 21.73
C ALA A 679 -9.09 -19.27 20.75
N LYS A 680 -9.90 -20.24 21.19
CA LYS A 680 -10.45 -21.29 20.31
C LYS A 680 -11.37 -20.71 19.24
N GLU A 681 -12.24 -19.76 19.59
CA GLU A 681 -13.12 -19.13 18.60
C GLU A 681 -12.34 -18.26 17.62
N LYS A 682 -11.30 -17.55 18.08
CA LYS A 682 -10.38 -16.79 17.20
C LYS A 682 -9.67 -17.70 16.19
N ILE A 683 -9.16 -18.85 16.63
CA ILE A 683 -8.52 -19.85 15.73
C ILE A 683 -9.54 -20.36 14.71
N LYS A 684 -10.76 -20.70 15.15
CA LYS A 684 -11.84 -21.16 14.26
C LYS A 684 -12.17 -20.11 13.18
N ASN A 685 -12.30 -18.84 13.56
CA ASN A 685 -12.57 -17.74 12.63
C ASN A 685 -11.42 -17.52 11.64
N THR A 686 -10.17 -17.58 12.13
CA THR A 686 -8.98 -17.42 11.29
C THR A 686 -8.84 -18.57 10.30
N LEU A 687 -9.11 -19.80 10.73
CA LEU A 687 -9.11 -20.99 9.89
C LEU A 687 -10.19 -20.93 8.80
N TRP A 688 -11.39 -20.44 9.16
CA TRP A 688 -12.48 -20.23 8.19
C TRP A 688 -12.10 -19.19 7.14
N LYS A 689 -11.59 -18.02 7.55
CA LYS A 689 -11.07 -16.97 6.64
C LYS A 689 -9.96 -17.49 5.73
N SER A 690 -9.12 -18.37 6.27
CA SER A 690 -7.99 -19.00 5.58
C SER A 690 -8.38 -20.20 4.70
N LYS A 691 -9.68 -20.48 4.52
CA LYS A 691 -10.18 -21.64 3.76
C LYS A 691 -9.58 -22.98 4.22
N ASN A 692 -9.40 -23.14 5.54
CA ASN A 692 -8.75 -24.28 6.17
C ASN A 692 -7.27 -24.51 5.81
N ASN A 693 -6.58 -23.50 5.26
CA ASN A 693 -5.15 -23.60 4.99
C ASN A 693 -4.32 -23.24 6.22
N TYR A 694 -3.63 -24.22 6.81
CA TYR A 694 -2.86 -24.03 8.05
C TYR A 694 -1.68 -23.08 7.87
N ARG A 695 -1.09 -23.04 6.66
CA ARG A 695 -0.04 -22.09 6.33
C ARG A 695 -0.52 -20.65 6.44
N GLU A 696 -1.72 -20.34 5.96
CA GLU A 696 -2.27 -18.98 6.01
C GLU A 696 -2.61 -18.56 7.46
N VAL A 697 -3.02 -19.52 8.30
CA VAL A 697 -3.18 -19.27 9.75
C VAL A 697 -1.82 -18.97 10.39
N PHE A 698 -0.79 -19.75 10.07
CA PHE A 698 0.58 -19.48 10.52
C PHE A 698 1.07 -18.09 10.09
N ILE A 699 0.85 -17.71 8.83
CA ILE A 699 1.25 -16.39 8.32
C ILE A 699 0.55 -15.28 9.10
N SER A 700 -0.74 -15.42 9.42
CA SER A 700 -1.46 -14.46 10.26
C SER A 700 -0.83 -14.32 11.66
N ASP A 701 -0.42 -15.43 12.28
CA ASP A 701 0.27 -15.39 13.56
C ASP A 701 1.70 -14.83 13.43
N TYR A 702 2.42 -15.14 12.35
CA TYR A 702 3.76 -14.61 12.06
C TYR A 702 3.74 -13.09 11.82
N ILE A 703 2.73 -12.55 11.13
CA ILE A 703 2.54 -11.09 11.05
C ILE A 703 2.40 -10.50 12.45
N GLY A 704 1.59 -11.14 13.31
CA GLY A 704 1.42 -10.69 14.69
C GLY A 704 2.70 -10.80 15.53
N TRP A 705 3.51 -11.84 15.27
CA TRP A 705 4.81 -12.07 15.87
C TRP A 705 5.78 -10.93 15.58
N ILE A 706 5.94 -10.59 14.30
CA ILE A 706 6.88 -9.56 13.84
C ILE A 706 6.40 -8.16 14.23
N LYS A 707 5.12 -7.84 14.04
CA LYS A 707 4.60 -6.48 14.26
C LYS A 707 4.33 -6.12 15.71
N TYR A 708 3.82 -7.07 16.50
CA TYR A 708 3.22 -6.75 17.81
C TYR A 708 3.97 -7.41 18.97
N GLU A 709 4.25 -8.71 18.89
CA GLU A 709 4.89 -9.43 19.99
C GLU A 709 6.32 -8.91 20.27
N ALA A 710 7.09 -8.63 19.21
CA ALA A 710 8.41 -8.01 19.34
C ALA A 710 8.37 -6.63 20.03
N GLY A 711 7.30 -5.86 19.83
CA GLY A 711 7.08 -4.55 20.44
C GLY A 711 6.44 -4.58 21.84
N GLY A 712 6.24 -5.76 22.44
CA GLY A 712 5.60 -5.91 23.75
C GLY A 712 4.07 -5.87 23.73
N SER A 713 3.44 -5.88 22.54
CA SER A 713 1.99 -5.99 22.36
C SER A 713 1.59 -7.45 22.11
N PHE A 714 1.19 -8.15 23.18
CA PHE A 714 0.95 -9.59 23.15
C PHE A 714 -0.42 -9.94 22.56
N ARG A 715 -0.46 -10.31 21.28
CA ARG A 715 -1.71 -10.64 20.55
C ARG A 715 -1.91 -12.12 20.28
N LEU A 716 -0.85 -12.92 20.42
CA LEU A 716 -0.86 -14.36 20.20
C LEU A 716 -1.30 -15.10 21.46
N ASN A 717 -1.83 -16.30 21.29
CA ASN A 717 -2.08 -17.19 22.41
C ASN A 717 -0.77 -17.87 22.86
N ARG A 718 -0.78 -18.49 24.04
CA ARG A 718 0.40 -19.11 24.64
C ARG A 718 1.05 -20.18 23.75
N VAL A 719 0.24 -21.00 23.06
CA VAL A 719 0.74 -22.13 22.26
C VAL A 719 1.43 -21.63 21.00
N ALA A 720 0.77 -20.75 20.23
CA ALA A 720 1.36 -20.14 19.05
C ALA A 720 2.67 -19.38 19.38
N ARG A 721 2.69 -18.66 20.51
CA ARG A 721 3.87 -17.96 21.02
C ARG A 721 5.05 -18.89 21.30
N ASP A 722 4.82 -20.01 22.00
CA ASP A 722 5.90 -20.97 22.33
C ASP A 722 6.49 -21.61 21.06
N ILE A 723 5.64 -21.92 20.06
CA ILE A 723 6.08 -22.46 18.76
C ILE A 723 6.90 -21.41 18.00
N LEU A 724 6.38 -20.19 17.83
CA LEU A 724 7.07 -19.12 17.11
C LEU A 724 8.37 -18.72 17.79
N PHE A 725 8.43 -18.64 19.11
CA PHE A 725 9.67 -18.32 19.82
C PHE A 725 10.76 -19.39 19.61
N ARG A 726 10.38 -20.67 19.49
CA ARG A 726 11.32 -21.77 19.27
C ARG A 726 11.91 -21.77 17.87
N TYR A 727 11.10 -21.47 16.85
CA TYR A 727 11.47 -21.66 15.45
C TYR A 727 11.67 -20.36 14.64
N CYS A 728 11.17 -19.24 15.15
CA CYS A 728 11.36 -17.88 14.64
C CYS A 728 11.86 -16.97 15.78
N PRO A 729 13.00 -17.32 16.42
CA PRO A 729 13.47 -16.67 17.64
C PRO A 729 13.77 -15.19 17.43
N PHE A 730 13.40 -14.40 18.43
CA PHE A 730 13.71 -12.97 18.46
C PHE A 730 15.21 -12.72 18.52
N ALA A 731 15.71 -11.67 17.87
CA ALA A 731 17.08 -11.20 18.06
C ALA A 731 17.32 -10.74 19.50
N LYS A 732 18.59 -10.75 19.95
CA LYS A 732 19.01 -10.45 21.32
C LYS A 732 18.37 -9.18 21.89
N LYS A 733 18.35 -8.09 21.15
CA LYS A 733 17.73 -6.81 21.56
C LYS A 733 16.29 -6.98 22.06
N TYR A 734 15.48 -7.75 21.35
CA TYR A 734 14.08 -7.99 21.69
C TYR A 734 13.94 -9.00 22.83
N ARG A 735 14.80 -10.04 22.86
CA ARG A 735 14.83 -11.00 23.97
C ARG A 735 15.17 -10.32 25.30
N ASP A 736 16.18 -9.46 25.31
CA ASP A 736 16.62 -8.73 26.51
C ASP A 736 15.51 -7.79 27.02
N ALA A 737 14.79 -7.12 26.11
CA ALA A 737 13.65 -6.28 26.47
C ALA A 737 12.45 -7.07 27.05
N LEU A 738 12.25 -8.30 26.60
CA LEU A 738 11.15 -9.17 27.03
C LEU A 738 11.50 -10.06 28.23
N GLU A 739 12.76 -10.10 28.66
CA GLU A 739 13.23 -11.00 29.73
C GLU A 739 12.54 -10.77 31.07
N ALA A 740 12.21 -9.52 31.40
CA ALA A 740 11.49 -9.20 32.62
C ALA A 740 10.02 -9.67 32.58
N ASN A 741 9.47 -9.97 31.40
CA ASN A 741 8.07 -10.33 31.25
C ASN A 741 7.82 -11.81 31.60
N PRO A 742 6.90 -12.11 32.56
CA PRO A 742 6.60 -13.49 32.97
C PRO A 742 6.16 -14.41 31.83
N MET A 743 5.55 -13.87 30.76
CA MET A 743 5.11 -14.66 29.61
C MET A 743 6.28 -15.23 28.78
N TYR A 744 7.46 -14.63 28.87
CA TYR A 744 8.65 -14.95 28.07
C TYR A 744 9.82 -15.53 28.87
N GLN A 745 9.86 -15.32 30.20
CA GLN A 745 10.95 -15.77 31.07
C GLN A 745 11.38 -17.22 30.85
N ASP A 746 10.42 -18.15 30.85
CA ASP A 746 10.71 -19.58 30.69
C ASP A 746 11.20 -19.92 29.26
N MET A 747 10.62 -19.30 28.23
CA MET A 747 11.05 -19.51 26.85
C MET A 747 12.47 -18.98 26.62
N ILE A 748 12.77 -17.78 27.12
CA ILE A 748 14.10 -17.15 27.05
C ILE A 748 15.13 -17.98 27.80
N SER A 749 14.79 -18.48 28.99
CA SER A 749 15.69 -19.34 29.77
C SER A 749 16.03 -20.64 29.02
N ARG A 750 15.03 -21.31 28.44
CA ARG A 750 15.23 -22.51 27.61
C ARG A 750 16.10 -22.20 26.38
N PHE A 751 15.91 -21.05 25.76
CA PHE A 751 16.70 -20.61 24.61
C PHE A 751 18.17 -20.31 24.97
N LYS A 752 18.43 -19.61 26.08
CA LYS A 752 19.80 -19.33 26.57
C LYS A 752 20.58 -20.62 26.81
N ILE A 753 19.96 -21.61 27.46
CA ILE A 753 20.58 -22.93 27.68
C ILE A 753 20.91 -23.64 26.36
N PHE A 754 20.01 -23.56 25.36
CA PHE A 754 20.26 -24.14 24.04
C PHE A 754 21.43 -23.44 23.34
N GLN A 755 21.46 -22.11 23.37
CA GLN A 755 22.52 -21.30 22.77
C GLN A 755 23.89 -21.58 23.41
N GLU A 756 23.99 -21.60 24.74
CA GLU A 756 25.24 -21.91 25.46
C GLU A 756 25.79 -23.30 25.14
N ARG A 757 24.92 -24.28 24.85
CA ARG A 757 25.35 -25.61 24.40
C ARG A 757 25.94 -25.56 22.99
N LYS A 758 25.34 -24.80 22.08
CA LYS A 758 25.82 -24.62 20.70
C LYS A 758 27.12 -23.83 20.65
N LEU A 759 27.24 -22.74 21.39
CA LEU A 759 28.48 -21.96 21.50
C LEU A 759 29.65 -22.81 22.01
N ARG A 760 29.44 -23.60 23.08
CA ARG A 760 30.48 -24.53 23.57
C ARG A 760 30.90 -25.58 22.54
N HIS A 761 29.97 -26.07 21.72
CA HIS A 761 30.29 -26.99 20.64
C HIS A 761 31.21 -26.32 19.60
N ILE A 762 30.84 -25.11 19.19
CA ILE A 762 31.56 -24.34 18.16
C ILE A 762 32.94 -23.90 18.65
N ASP A 763 33.07 -23.46 19.90
CA ASP A 763 34.37 -23.12 20.50
C ASP A 763 35.30 -24.35 20.54
N GLY A 764 34.74 -25.52 20.87
CA GLY A 764 35.47 -26.79 20.85
C GLY A 764 35.88 -27.23 19.45
N PHE A 765 35.01 -27.03 18.46
CA PHE A 765 35.29 -27.27 17.05
C PHE A 765 36.40 -26.34 16.55
N ARG A 766 36.25 -25.02 16.76
CA ARG A 766 37.20 -23.98 16.38
C ARG A 766 38.60 -24.27 16.91
N THR A 767 38.71 -24.53 18.20
CA THR A 767 40.00 -24.83 18.85
C THR A 767 40.69 -26.04 18.22
N ARG A 768 39.92 -27.06 17.79
CA ARG A 768 40.45 -28.26 17.15
C ARG A 768 40.87 -27.98 15.71
N TYR A 769 40.07 -27.21 14.99
CA TYR A 769 40.30 -26.84 13.60
C TYR A 769 41.55 -25.96 13.44
N GLU A 770 41.69 -24.92 14.27
CA GLU A 770 42.87 -24.05 14.31
C GLU A 770 44.15 -24.83 14.69
N LYS A 771 44.06 -25.78 15.64
CA LYS A 771 45.19 -26.65 16.01
C LYS A 771 45.68 -27.54 14.87
N ASN A 772 44.78 -27.91 13.96
CA ASN A 772 45.11 -28.69 12.78
C ASN A 772 45.62 -27.83 11.61
N GLY A 773 45.78 -26.51 11.81
CA GLY A 773 46.24 -25.58 10.78
C GLY A 773 45.14 -25.00 9.89
N GLY A 774 43.86 -25.25 10.21
CA GLY A 774 42.73 -24.67 9.48
C GLY A 774 42.51 -23.19 9.79
N GLU A 775 42.26 -22.38 8.77
CA GLU A 775 41.97 -20.95 8.92
C GLU A 775 40.47 -20.67 9.03
N MET A 776 40.10 -19.74 9.91
CA MET A 776 38.70 -19.34 10.10
C MET A 776 38.23 -18.52 8.90
N ASN A 777 37.53 -19.18 7.99
CA ASN A 777 36.94 -18.53 6.84
C ASN A 777 35.68 -17.72 7.25
N MET A 778 35.18 -16.91 6.32
CA MET A 778 34.01 -16.07 6.53
C MET A 778 32.76 -16.88 6.95
N GLU A 779 32.56 -18.07 6.37
CA GLU A 779 31.42 -18.94 6.64
C GLU A 779 31.41 -19.46 8.10
N LEU A 780 32.57 -19.84 8.64
CA LEU A 780 32.69 -20.26 10.04
C LEU A 780 32.51 -19.08 11.00
N GLN A 781 32.99 -17.89 10.62
CA GLN A 781 32.81 -16.67 11.41
C GLN A 781 31.33 -16.21 11.45
N GLU A 782 30.62 -16.29 10.33
CA GLU A 782 29.18 -16.02 10.25
C GLU A 782 28.37 -17.00 11.09
N ASN A 783 28.72 -18.29 11.06
CA ASN A 783 28.11 -19.30 11.92
C ASN A 783 28.30 -18.96 13.41
N MET A 784 29.47 -18.47 13.82
CA MET A 784 29.68 -17.98 15.20
C MET A 784 28.82 -16.76 15.51
N ASN A 785 28.72 -15.80 14.58
CA ASN A 785 27.91 -14.61 14.77
C ASN A 785 26.43 -14.96 14.94
N PHE A 786 25.91 -15.93 14.20
CA PHE A 786 24.53 -16.41 14.30
C PHE A 786 24.12 -16.83 15.72
N TYR A 787 24.99 -17.57 16.43
CA TYR A 787 24.68 -18.00 17.80
C TYR A 787 24.90 -16.90 18.86
N ASN A 788 25.48 -15.75 18.45
CA ASN A 788 25.62 -14.55 19.28
C ASN A 788 24.51 -13.50 19.03
N MET A 789 23.74 -13.64 17.94
CA MET A 789 22.55 -12.82 17.61
C MET A 789 21.34 -13.20 18.46
#